data_AF-A0A957YD86-F1
#
_entry.id   AF-A0A957YD86-F1
#
_cell.length_a   1.000
_cell.length_b   1.000
_cell.length_c   1.000
_cell.angle_alpha   90.00
_cell.angle_beta   90.00
_cell.angle_gamma   90.00
#
_symmetry.space_group_name_H-M   'P 1'
#
loop_
_entity.id
_entity.type
_entity.pdbx_description
1 polymer ?
#
loop_
_entity_poly.entity_id
_entity_poly.type
_entity_poly.pdbx_seq_one_letter_code
_entity_poly.pdbx_strand_id
1 'polypeptide(L)'
;MNFKLTTIIKLFLFCSVICLGVWACSNNSPGDKEPSPNSTAEEAPISEEAVENVSDDIKDTPSAQTPSTTTDNLSSIAAEILQKEVITVGVKYDFPPFGTNGTGFDVDLAEAMAEMWGVEAKFTEVTTKDFIDKLTTGEVDLVIAATTYTRQRDEMIDFSQIYFMNQQGLLSYGDTRIDVLHRDLPGKTIGARTGSTSLQNIITLAADLNLKIEEIDTSQTITDVVNLLETGQIDVFTSDITYLQELASKNSNLTVAEPTLGPEPYAIGVREGESNLRELVDYTLQRLWLEGRYQEIYGQYFDGEPLYHIETFPGELSPPKNNPPCPSAYDKLNNNSTNEVLVIGVKEDFKPFGFKNDNEEFDGFDVDIAKEFVRRWFGDETQVEFRAVTSANRIQDLLDCKIDLIIASMTHRWNRADDIDFSQIYFFDRQGILANNPEIRNLKDLKGRRVACLQGSTSCGNIAEQVTGVTPVSLPNVEAMKSALLNNEVDAITSDSAFLIQIAIDNSNITSLRLLEEVSSEEPYAIGMRPDDNRLRKLVNFTLQDMKQDGTYDALYAKWFDPLKAWLTEKGVTVEVGQQPPYPIQIIPGDATNYLPQAKAKLLPSKIKLIRDRGNKLIVGVKCDLRPFGYCKNPAEVVDCDDVEGFDVDLVKAIADKWGVEPICVPVTSANRIAKLLSGEIDLIAASMTHTQARDVLIDFSHNYFKDGQGLLVRCTNERTNINDVFCTDAEIRGIDETLSGKTVAALAGSTSLENMMKWQNELDISEVIPFQTTDEAINALLNNEQNVDAFTTDSVALAQFTYEHPELGLVGKLRTEEHYGLGIPSGDTPFRDLVNFTLQDLKMGREYNKIYEDWFGLTAIPYRIEVLQSSPPITFTSAPDTIEVLETKIDIIKSINEGDNDASLVAAIQANFPPISNKLGTVFVGFDVDLIKEFARRWMSNENAIAIKDVPADERIQTLVDDEVNDKVDMLVAGLTRTNDRDKDIDFSITYFLDGQGFLVRDDDEINDLNDLDGKKVAVLTGTTSLDTIQNTQLPIFKDIQLQPVPFNSVAEALEALQSQNDEVRVDAYTSDSVVLAALAQDVGGLKVLDERISEEPYGVGVPHYDYQFRDLVNFTLQEIKRDCTYDRIYEDWFDDTTPYEIEIWPDATPLTEYKGINLTSPTGNTCSEIDTTTVPEETGSATVQNSVEYATVSGDSLSKIAQNKYGSPTLWQTIYDDNRDII
;
A
#
# COMPACT_ATOMS: atom_id res chain seq x y z
N MET A 1 42.33 -36.77 -32.52
CA MET A 1 43.08 -38.01 -32.80
C MET A 1 42.08 -39.18 -32.79
N ASN A 2 42.25 -40.22 -33.60
CA ASN A 2 41.19 -41.24 -33.82
C ASN A 2 40.97 -42.15 -32.60
N PHE A 3 39.71 -42.42 -32.23
CA PHE A 3 39.03 -43.68 -32.61
C PHE A 3 37.50 -43.59 -32.43
N LYS A 4 36.76 -44.49 -33.09
CA LYS A 4 35.29 -44.61 -33.07
C LYS A 4 34.87 -46.06 -32.76
N LEU A 5 33.63 -46.22 -32.28
CA LEU A 5 32.78 -47.43 -32.32
C LEU A 5 33.22 -48.69 -31.56
N THR A 6 32.35 -49.18 -30.67
CA THR A 6 31.77 -50.56 -30.59
C THR A 6 31.07 -50.74 -29.23
N THR A 7 29.86 -51.29 -29.04
CA THR A 7 28.74 -51.61 -29.96
C THR A 7 27.44 -51.74 -29.12
N ILE A 8 26.33 -51.11 -29.53
CA ILE A 8 24.98 -51.39 -28.98
C ILE A 8 23.98 -51.54 -30.13
N ILE A 9 23.65 -52.78 -30.52
CA ILE A 9 22.42 -53.19 -31.25
C ILE A 9 22.12 -54.65 -30.84
N LYS A 10 20.82 -54.99 -30.66
CA LYS A 10 20.25 -56.25 -30.11
C LYS A 10 20.34 -56.27 -28.57
N LEU A 11 19.22 -56.20 -27.84
CA LEU A 11 18.02 -57.02 -28.01
C LEU A 11 16.71 -56.23 -27.84
N PHE A 12 15.68 -56.59 -28.60
CA PHE A 12 14.29 -56.11 -28.48
C PHE A 12 13.35 -57.32 -28.67
N LEU A 13 12.07 -57.18 -28.27
CA LEU A 13 10.96 -58.16 -28.37
C LEU A 13 11.05 -59.40 -27.45
N PHE A 14 10.17 -59.44 -26.45
CA PHE A 14 8.98 -60.31 -26.28
C PHE A 14 8.51 -60.11 -24.82
N CYS A 15 7.21 -59.92 -24.49
CA CYS A 15 6.06 -60.74 -24.82
C CYS A 15 4.73 -59.97 -24.78
N SER A 16 3.68 -60.55 -25.38
CA SER A 16 2.28 -60.29 -25.07
C SER A 16 1.43 -61.55 -25.34
N VAL A 17 0.15 -61.52 -24.91
CA VAL A 17 -0.91 -62.55 -25.12
C VAL A 17 -0.76 -63.90 -24.38
N ILE A 18 -1.65 -64.17 -23.42
CA ILE A 18 -2.68 -65.24 -23.43
C ILE A 18 -3.45 -65.22 -22.08
N CYS A 19 -4.73 -65.64 -22.09
CA CYS A 19 -5.67 -65.59 -20.97
C CYS A 19 -6.08 -67.01 -20.48
N LEU A 20 -6.93 -67.07 -19.44
CA LEU A 20 -7.69 -68.22 -18.89
C LEU A 20 -6.96 -69.16 -17.90
N GLY A 21 -7.60 -69.41 -16.75
CA GLY A 21 -7.22 -70.44 -15.76
C GLY A 21 -8.10 -70.39 -14.49
N VAL A 22 -9.02 -71.35 -14.30
CA VAL A 22 -10.12 -71.27 -13.32
C VAL A 22 -10.00 -72.30 -12.18
N TRP A 23 -10.44 -71.90 -10.96
CA TRP A 23 -10.83 -72.74 -9.79
C TRP A 23 -9.78 -73.51 -8.96
N ALA A 24 -9.84 -73.31 -7.64
CA ALA A 24 -10.11 -74.36 -6.64
C ALA A 24 -10.46 -73.75 -5.25
N CYS A 25 -11.09 -74.50 -4.34
CA CYS A 25 -11.61 -74.03 -3.04
C CYS A 25 -10.86 -74.64 -1.83
N SER A 26 -10.83 -73.95 -0.67
CA SER A 26 -11.60 -74.33 0.55
C SER A 26 -11.00 -73.92 1.93
N ASN A 27 -11.86 -73.35 2.78
CA ASN A 27 -12.06 -73.60 4.24
C ASN A 27 -10.90 -73.59 5.29
N ASN A 28 -11.10 -72.71 6.29
CA ASN A 28 -10.96 -72.89 7.76
C ASN A 28 -9.58 -73.08 8.46
N SER A 29 -9.23 -72.08 9.30
CA SER A 29 -9.06 -72.09 10.79
C SER A 29 -8.78 -73.40 11.55
N PRO A 30 -8.06 -73.42 12.71
CA PRO A 30 -8.04 -72.41 13.81
C PRO A 30 -6.61 -71.93 14.21
N GLY A 31 -6.32 -70.97 15.12
CA GLY A 31 -6.73 -70.73 16.53
C GLY A 31 -5.54 -71.06 17.47
N ASP A 32 -5.26 -70.45 18.63
CA ASP A 32 -5.94 -69.45 19.50
C ASP A 32 -4.91 -68.73 20.44
N LYS A 33 -5.38 -67.76 21.26
CA LYS A 33 -4.87 -67.30 22.59
C LYS A 33 -3.97 -66.05 22.73
N GLU A 34 -4.65 -64.90 22.94
CA GLU A 34 -4.70 -64.09 24.19
C GLU A 34 -3.90 -64.54 25.46
N PRO A 35 -3.57 -63.65 26.43
CA PRO A 35 -4.48 -62.58 26.93
C PRO A 35 -3.87 -61.21 27.37
N SER A 36 -4.77 -60.25 27.61
CA SER A 36 -4.62 -59.14 28.58
C SER A 36 -5.74 -59.21 29.65
N PRO A 37 -5.69 -58.43 30.75
CA PRO A 37 -6.86 -58.35 31.64
C PRO A 37 -7.22 -56.94 32.21
N ASN A 38 -8.47 -56.51 31.94
CA ASN A 38 -9.43 -55.81 32.83
C ASN A 38 -9.17 -54.37 33.34
N SER A 39 -10.18 -53.52 33.57
CA SER A 39 -11.65 -53.47 33.26
C SER A 39 -12.17 -52.03 33.54
N THR A 40 -13.44 -51.58 33.58
CA THR A 40 -14.84 -52.12 33.60
C THR A 40 -15.76 -50.93 33.17
N ALA A 41 -16.88 -51.03 32.45
CA ALA A 41 -18.22 -51.59 32.79
C ALA A 41 -18.98 -50.82 33.91
N GLU A 42 -20.30 -50.50 33.85
CA GLU A 42 -21.36 -50.78 32.84
C GLU A 42 -22.65 -49.92 33.06
N GLU A 43 -23.75 -50.23 32.32
CA GLU A 43 -25.19 -49.91 32.54
C GLU A 43 -25.88 -48.68 31.85
N ALA A 44 -27.20 -48.84 31.57
CA ALA A 44 -28.22 -47.96 30.92
C ALA A 44 -29.58 -48.16 31.66
N PRO A 45 -30.85 -47.92 31.19
CA PRO A 45 -31.47 -47.24 30.00
C PRO A 45 -32.39 -46.02 30.42
N ILE A 46 -33.59 -45.60 29.94
CA ILE A 46 -34.75 -46.08 29.10
C ILE A 46 -35.67 -44.90 28.59
N SER A 47 -36.61 -45.20 27.66
CA SER A 47 -37.98 -44.62 27.43
C SER A 47 -38.18 -43.09 27.17
N GLU A 48 -38.69 -42.64 26.01
CA GLU A 48 -40.11 -42.60 25.50
C GLU A 48 -41.02 -41.50 26.10
N GLU A 49 -41.49 -40.54 25.27
CA GLU A 49 -42.92 -40.26 24.98
C GLU A 49 -43.09 -39.28 23.78
N ALA A 50 -44.31 -39.01 23.29
CA ALA A 50 -44.53 -38.52 21.91
C ALA A 50 -45.84 -37.71 21.61
N VAL A 51 -45.73 -36.78 20.65
CA VAL A 51 -46.77 -36.33 19.65
C VAL A 51 -47.92 -35.40 20.11
N GLU A 52 -48.55 -34.76 19.10
CA GLU A 52 -49.70 -33.80 19.07
C GLU A 52 -49.36 -32.29 19.26
N ASN A 53 -49.88 -31.32 18.48
CA ASN A 53 -50.65 -31.29 17.22
C ASN A 53 -50.52 -29.88 16.55
N VAL A 54 -50.37 -29.71 15.21
CA VAL A 54 -51.44 -29.41 14.19
C VAL A 54 -52.29 -28.17 14.53
N SER A 55 -52.56 -27.12 13.72
CA SER A 55 -52.82 -26.87 12.25
C SER A 55 -52.71 -25.34 11.98
N ASP A 56 -52.86 -24.67 10.81
CA ASP A 56 -52.81 -24.80 9.31
C ASP A 56 -53.19 -23.36 8.81
N ASP A 57 -52.95 -22.74 7.63
CA ASP A 57 -52.28 -22.90 6.31
C ASP A 57 -51.39 -21.60 6.17
N ILE A 58 -50.52 -21.31 5.19
CA ILE A 58 -50.81 -20.77 3.84
C ILE A 58 -49.46 -20.60 3.09
N LYS A 59 -49.27 -21.36 2.01
CA LYS A 59 -48.93 -21.00 0.60
C LYS A 59 -48.11 -19.72 0.30
N ASP A 60 -47.25 -19.67 -0.73
CA ASP A 60 -46.95 -20.60 -1.85
C ASP A 60 -45.42 -20.70 -2.10
N THR A 61 -44.97 -21.66 -2.92
CA THR A 61 -43.55 -21.93 -3.23
C THR A 61 -43.23 -21.79 -4.73
N PRO A 62 -41.94 -21.69 -5.09
CA PRO A 62 -41.45 -22.47 -6.22
C PRO A 62 -40.23 -23.36 -5.87
N SER A 63 -40.50 -24.63 -5.58
CA SER A 63 -39.68 -25.81 -5.95
C SER A 63 -38.14 -25.74 -5.80
N ALA A 64 -37.63 -26.02 -4.60
CA ALA A 64 -36.32 -26.68 -4.50
C ALA A 64 -36.40 -28.12 -5.05
N GLN A 65 -35.43 -28.57 -5.84
CA GLN A 65 -35.29 -29.98 -6.24
C GLN A 65 -34.22 -30.69 -5.40
N THR A 66 -34.45 -31.98 -5.15
CA THR A 66 -33.69 -32.81 -4.20
C THR A 66 -32.31 -33.19 -4.75
N PRO A 67 -31.24 -33.19 -3.94
CA PRO A 67 -29.92 -33.66 -4.39
C PRO A 67 -29.98 -35.13 -4.83
N SER A 68 -29.57 -35.39 -6.07
CA SER A 68 -29.48 -36.74 -6.63
C SER A 68 -28.15 -37.40 -6.26
N THR A 69 -28.21 -38.52 -5.56
CA THR A 69 -27.01 -39.32 -5.23
C THR A 69 -26.55 -40.16 -6.42
N THR A 70 -25.49 -39.70 -7.09
CA THR A 70 -24.60 -40.52 -7.93
C THR A 70 -23.17 -40.34 -7.49
N THR A 71 -22.67 -41.30 -6.71
CA THR A 71 -21.25 -41.49 -6.46
C THR A 71 -20.62 -42.14 -7.69
N ASP A 72 -20.11 -41.33 -8.61
CA ASP A 72 -19.20 -41.75 -9.67
C ASP A 72 -17.82 -41.11 -9.42
N ASN A 73 -16.75 -41.79 -9.86
CA ASN A 73 -15.38 -41.36 -9.57
C ASN A 73 -15.03 -40.07 -10.33
N LEU A 74 -14.77 -38.98 -9.60
CA LEU A 74 -13.94 -37.90 -10.11
C LEU A 74 -12.48 -38.37 -10.12
N SER A 75 -12.04 -38.89 -11.26
CA SER A 75 -10.63 -38.91 -11.63
C SER A 75 -10.23 -37.53 -12.14
N SER A 76 -9.11 -36.98 -11.66
CA SER A 76 -8.58 -35.69 -12.12
C SER A 76 -8.35 -35.67 -13.64
N ILE A 77 -8.41 -34.49 -14.27
CA ILE A 77 -8.20 -34.41 -15.73
C ILE A 77 -6.79 -34.86 -16.12
N ALA A 78 -5.78 -34.75 -15.24
CA ALA A 78 -4.47 -35.38 -15.43
C ALA A 78 -4.57 -36.91 -15.65
N ALA A 79 -5.40 -37.60 -14.87
CA ALA A 79 -5.68 -39.03 -15.04
C ALA A 79 -6.57 -39.33 -16.26
N GLU A 80 -7.35 -38.37 -16.75
CA GLU A 80 -8.05 -38.49 -18.04
C GLU A 80 -7.13 -38.24 -19.25
N ILE A 81 -6.22 -37.27 -19.22
CA ILE A 81 -5.29 -36.95 -20.32
C ILE A 81 -4.42 -38.17 -20.64
N LEU A 82 -3.89 -38.82 -19.59
CA LEU A 82 -3.14 -40.08 -19.69
C LEU A 82 -4.01 -41.29 -20.15
N GLN A 83 -5.33 -41.13 -20.26
CA GLN A 83 -6.26 -42.12 -20.85
C GLN A 83 -6.82 -41.69 -22.23
N LYS A 84 -6.79 -40.40 -22.57
CA LYS A 84 -7.27 -39.83 -23.84
C LYS A 84 -6.27 -40.07 -24.99
N GLU A 85 -5.02 -40.42 -24.68
CA GLU A 85 -3.87 -40.52 -25.60
C GLU A 85 -3.53 -39.19 -26.32
N VAL A 86 -4.21 -38.09 -25.95
CA VAL A 86 -4.26 -36.81 -26.67
C VAL A 86 -4.44 -35.69 -25.64
N ILE A 87 -3.79 -34.54 -25.85
CA ILE A 87 -4.07 -33.27 -25.16
C ILE A 87 -4.29 -32.13 -26.16
N THR A 88 -5.25 -31.24 -25.89
CA THR A 88 -5.58 -30.11 -26.75
C THR A 88 -4.91 -28.84 -26.22
N VAL A 89 -4.09 -28.17 -27.02
CA VAL A 89 -3.24 -27.06 -26.58
C VAL A 89 -3.57 -25.79 -27.34
N GLY A 90 -3.91 -24.73 -26.62
CA GLY A 90 -4.09 -23.39 -27.17
C GLY A 90 -2.75 -22.71 -27.40
N VAL A 91 -2.44 -22.36 -28.65
CA VAL A 91 -1.20 -21.68 -29.07
C VAL A 91 -1.51 -20.48 -29.98
N LYS A 92 -0.66 -19.45 -29.94
CA LYS A 92 -0.81 -18.21 -30.71
C LYS A 92 0.12 -18.23 -31.92
N TYR A 93 -0.41 -18.10 -33.14
CA TYR A 93 0.37 -18.23 -34.38
C TYR A 93 0.74 -16.91 -35.08
N ASP A 94 0.43 -15.76 -34.48
CA ASP A 94 0.80 -14.43 -35.00
C ASP A 94 1.96 -13.78 -34.23
N PHE A 95 2.67 -14.54 -33.38
CA PHE A 95 3.59 -14.01 -32.37
C PHE A 95 4.98 -14.67 -32.40
N PRO A 96 5.77 -14.50 -33.47
CA PRO A 96 7.16 -14.99 -33.54
C PRO A 96 8.06 -14.36 -32.45
N PRO A 97 9.02 -15.10 -31.88
CA PRO A 97 9.36 -16.50 -32.19
C PRO A 97 8.54 -17.54 -31.40
N PHE A 98 7.65 -17.11 -30.51
CA PHE A 98 6.83 -17.98 -29.65
C PHE A 98 5.88 -18.88 -30.44
N GLY A 99 5.23 -18.32 -31.48
CA GLY A 99 4.44 -19.12 -32.42
C GLY A 99 4.22 -18.46 -33.78
N THR A 100 4.38 -19.25 -34.85
CA THR A 100 4.18 -18.84 -36.25
C THR A 100 3.92 -20.07 -37.14
N ASN A 101 2.79 -20.07 -37.85
CA ASN A 101 2.42 -21.10 -38.85
C ASN A 101 2.52 -22.57 -38.37
N GLY A 102 2.28 -22.86 -37.08
CA GLY A 102 2.40 -24.22 -36.53
C GLY A 102 3.78 -24.61 -36.01
N THR A 103 4.69 -23.65 -35.77
CA THR A 103 6.03 -23.85 -35.18
C THR A 103 6.39 -22.67 -34.28
N GLY A 104 7.25 -22.84 -33.28
CA GLY A 104 7.71 -21.76 -32.40
C GLY A 104 8.04 -22.25 -30.99
N PHE A 105 8.64 -21.40 -30.15
CA PHE A 105 9.06 -21.79 -28.79
C PHE A 105 7.94 -22.42 -27.96
N ASP A 106 6.73 -21.84 -27.98
CA ASP A 106 5.57 -22.34 -27.22
C ASP A 106 5.06 -23.68 -27.78
N VAL A 107 5.12 -23.84 -29.10
CA VAL A 107 4.71 -25.07 -29.80
C VAL A 107 5.68 -26.20 -29.47
N ASP A 108 6.98 -25.96 -29.60
CA ASP A 108 8.03 -26.95 -29.37
C ASP A 108 8.13 -27.34 -27.88
N LEU A 109 7.88 -26.38 -26.97
CA LEU A 109 7.78 -26.62 -25.52
C LEU A 109 6.53 -27.45 -25.18
N ALA A 110 5.39 -27.19 -25.83
CA ALA A 110 4.20 -28.02 -25.70
C ALA A 110 4.37 -29.44 -26.27
N GLU A 111 5.03 -29.60 -27.42
CA GLU A 111 5.38 -30.92 -27.94
C GLU A 111 6.32 -31.67 -26.98
N ALA A 112 7.30 -31.01 -26.38
CA ALA A 112 8.20 -31.62 -25.41
C ALA A 112 7.49 -32.06 -24.11
N MET A 113 6.53 -31.27 -23.61
CA MET A 113 5.68 -31.69 -22.47
C MET A 113 4.82 -32.91 -22.85
N ALA A 114 4.18 -32.90 -24.01
CA ALA A 114 3.36 -34.02 -24.50
C ALA A 114 4.19 -35.29 -24.76
N GLU A 115 5.42 -35.18 -25.25
CA GLU A 115 6.38 -36.29 -25.34
C GLU A 115 6.68 -36.91 -23.97
N MET A 116 6.88 -36.08 -22.93
CA MET A 116 7.14 -36.56 -21.57
C MET A 116 5.92 -37.25 -20.94
N TRP A 117 4.71 -36.77 -21.22
CA TRP A 117 3.46 -37.41 -20.77
C TRP A 117 3.06 -38.63 -21.62
N GLY A 118 3.64 -38.79 -22.81
CA GLY A 118 3.35 -39.88 -23.73
C GLY A 118 2.04 -39.73 -24.51
N VAL A 119 1.61 -38.49 -24.78
CA VAL A 119 0.33 -38.16 -25.46
C VAL A 119 0.55 -37.39 -26.77
N GLU A 120 -0.43 -37.40 -27.67
CA GLU A 120 -0.45 -36.58 -28.90
C GLU A 120 -0.90 -35.14 -28.58
N ALA A 121 -0.03 -34.15 -28.77
CA ALA A 121 -0.44 -32.74 -28.73
C ALA A 121 -1.30 -32.38 -29.96
N LYS A 122 -2.43 -31.72 -29.74
CA LYS A 122 -3.27 -31.13 -30.81
C LYS A 122 -3.43 -29.65 -30.60
N PHE A 123 -2.87 -28.89 -31.53
CA PHE A 123 -2.88 -27.43 -31.44
C PHE A 123 -4.17 -26.82 -31.97
N THR A 124 -4.74 -25.93 -31.17
CA THR A 124 -5.84 -25.03 -31.52
C THR A 124 -5.31 -23.60 -31.49
N GLU A 125 -5.59 -22.83 -32.53
CA GLU A 125 -5.18 -21.42 -32.59
C GLU A 125 -6.00 -20.57 -31.60
N VAL A 126 -5.29 -19.82 -30.74
CA VAL A 126 -5.87 -18.85 -29.80
C VAL A 126 -5.30 -17.46 -30.06
N THR A 127 -6.07 -16.45 -29.70
CA THR A 127 -5.72 -15.03 -29.77
C THR A 127 -5.68 -14.44 -28.37
N THR A 128 -5.11 -13.23 -28.23
CA THR A 128 -5.14 -12.46 -26.98
C THR A 128 -6.57 -12.16 -26.48
N LYS A 129 -7.61 -12.31 -27.32
CA LYS A 129 -9.01 -12.04 -26.96
C LYS A 129 -9.82 -13.28 -26.54
N ASP A 130 -9.49 -14.48 -27.02
CA ASP A 130 -10.36 -15.67 -26.89
C ASP A 130 -9.69 -16.87 -26.18
N PHE A 131 -8.44 -16.73 -25.71
CA PHE A 131 -7.74 -17.84 -25.03
C PHE A 131 -8.43 -18.24 -23.70
N ILE A 132 -8.94 -17.28 -22.93
CA ILE A 132 -9.69 -17.53 -21.68
C ILE A 132 -11.01 -18.24 -21.99
N ASP A 133 -11.79 -17.74 -22.96
CA ASP A 133 -13.04 -18.37 -23.41
C ASP A 133 -12.82 -19.81 -23.86
N LYS A 134 -11.80 -20.08 -24.69
CA LYS A 134 -11.49 -21.43 -25.18
C LYS A 134 -11.02 -22.39 -24.08
N LEU A 135 -10.27 -21.91 -23.10
CA LEU A 135 -9.79 -22.71 -21.98
C LEU A 135 -10.93 -23.05 -21.00
N THR A 136 -11.74 -22.06 -20.64
CA THR A 136 -12.88 -22.22 -19.72
C THR A 136 -14.04 -23.02 -20.33
N THR A 137 -14.32 -22.88 -21.63
CA THR A 137 -15.33 -23.70 -22.34
C THR A 137 -14.85 -25.12 -22.66
N GLY A 138 -13.55 -25.41 -22.53
CA GLY A 138 -12.98 -26.72 -22.83
C GLY A 138 -12.75 -27.00 -24.32
N GLU A 139 -12.58 -25.98 -25.15
CA GLU A 139 -12.05 -26.12 -26.51
C GLU A 139 -10.55 -26.45 -26.50
N VAL A 140 -9.83 -26.06 -25.44
CA VAL A 140 -8.45 -26.46 -25.15
C VAL A 140 -8.30 -26.95 -23.70
N ASP A 141 -7.30 -27.79 -23.43
CA ASP A 141 -6.99 -28.33 -22.11
C ASP A 141 -5.98 -27.45 -21.33
N LEU A 142 -5.02 -26.83 -22.03
CA LEU A 142 -4.11 -25.80 -21.52
C LEU A 142 -3.80 -24.76 -22.60
N VAL A 143 -3.31 -23.58 -22.19
CA VAL A 143 -2.88 -22.48 -23.08
C VAL A 143 -1.41 -22.13 -22.84
N ILE A 144 -0.60 -22.18 -23.89
CA ILE A 144 0.79 -21.70 -23.93
C ILE A 144 0.94 -20.84 -25.18
N ALA A 145 0.88 -19.52 -24.99
CA ALA A 145 0.56 -18.57 -26.05
C ALA A 145 1.18 -17.17 -25.83
N ALA A 146 2.38 -17.10 -25.25
CA ALA A 146 3.02 -15.88 -24.73
C ALA A 146 2.08 -15.09 -23.79
N THR A 147 1.38 -15.80 -22.92
CA THR A 147 0.36 -15.23 -22.02
C THR A 147 1.02 -14.62 -20.79
N THR A 148 1.03 -13.28 -20.70
CA THR A 148 1.43 -12.60 -19.46
C THR A 148 0.54 -13.02 -18.30
N TYR A 149 1.15 -13.51 -17.23
CA TYR A 149 0.53 -13.75 -15.95
C TYR A 149 0.21 -12.38 -15.31
N THR A 150 -1.06 -12.13 -15.02
CA THR A 150 -1.51 -10.94 -14.28
C THR A 150 -2.55 -11.35 -13.24
N ARG A 151 -2.68 -10.59 -12.13
CA ARG A 151 -3.66 -10.88 -11.07
C ARG A 151 -5.08 -11.05 -11.62
N GLN A 152 -5.53 -10.09 -12.43
CA GLN A 152 -6.83 -10.06 -13.11
C GLN A 152 -7.07 -11.26 -14.05
N ARG A 153 -6.02 -11.86 -14.63
CA ARG A 153 -6.16 -13.09 -15.44
C ARG A 153 -6.25 -14.35 -14.56
N ASP A 154 -5.58 -14.35 -13.40
CA ASP A 154 -5.65 -15.43 -12.41
C ASP A 154 -7.02 -15.51 -11.70
N GLU A 155 -7.82 -14.44 -11.76
CA GLU A 155 -9.21 -14.47 -11.31
C GLU A 155 -10.11 -15.31 -12.24
N MET A 156 -9.70 -15.50 -13.51
CA MET A 156 -10.51 -16.16 -14.55
C MET A 156 -10.05 -17.59 -14.88
N ILE A 157 -8.73 -17.85 -14.77
CA ILE A 157 -8.08 -19.14 -15.05
C ILE A 157 -6.96 -19.37 -14.03
N ASP A 158 -6.34 -20.55 -14.00
CA ASP A 158 -5.17 -20.82 -13.16
C ASP A 158 -3.89 -20.83 -13.99
N PHE A 159 -2.75 -20.54 -13.37
CA PHE A 159 -1.45 -20.42 -14.03
C PHE A 159 -0.38 -21.30 -13.40
N SER A 160 0.49 -21.87 -14.25
CA SER A 160 1.77 -22.48 -13.87
C SER A 160 2.72 -21.46 -13.23
N GLN A 161 3.86 -21.94 -12.73
CA GLN A 161 5.04 -21.09 -12.58
C GLN A 161 5.40 -20.38 -13.90
N ILE A 162 6.15 -19.28 -13.80
CA ILE A 162 6.65 -18.56 -14.98
C ILE A 162 7.55 -19.50 -15.80
N TYR A 163 7.29 -19.65 -17.10
CA TYR A 163 8.15 -20.43 -18.00
C TYR A 163 9.07 -19.55 -18.86
N PHE A 164 8.80 -18.24 -18.93
CA PHE A 164 9.62 -17.26 -19.65
C PHE A 164 9.40 -15.87 -19.06
N MET A 165 10.46 -15.16 -18.64
CA MET A 165 10.38 -13.75 -18.23
C MET A 165 10.71 -12.86 -19.43
N ASN A 166 9.70 -12.18 -19.97
CA ASN A 166 9.88 -11.17 -21.00
C ASN A 166 9.87 -9.75 -20.39
N GLN A 167 10.04 -8.72 -21.20
CA GLN A 167 9.85 -7.32 -20.81
C GLN A 167 9.09 -6.59 -21.90
N GLN A 168 8.32 -5.57 -21.55
CA GLN A 168 7.71 -4.69 -22.55
C GLN A 168 8.76 -3.74 -23.14
N GLY A 169 8.82 -3.66 -24.47
CA GLY A 169 9.75 -2.79 -25.20
C GLY A 169 9.06 -1.79 -26.14
N LEU A 170 9.89 -1.07 -26.89
CA LEU A 170 9.48 -0.06 -27.87
C LEU A 170 10.23 -0.28 -29.19
N LEU A 171 9.53 -0.08 -30.32
CA LEU A 171 10.01 -0.30 -31.68
C LEU A 171 9.72 0.93 -32.54
N SER A 172 10.74 1.47 -33.22
CA SER A 172 10.64 2.66 -34.07
C SER A 172 11.12 2.38 -35.51
N TYR A 173 10.86 3.32 -36.43
CA TYR A 173 11.31 3.24 -37.83
C TYR A 173 12.38 4.30 -38.16
N GLY A 174 13.37 3.90 -38.97
CA GLY A 174 14.47 4.75 -39.41
C GLY A 174 15.46 5.10 -38.28
N ASP A 175 16.09 6.28 -38.38
CA ASP A 175 17.02 6.81 -37.37
C ASP A 175 16.33 7.30 -36.07
N THR A 176 15.06 6.95 -35.83
CA THR A 176 14.24 7.39 -34.67
C THR A 176 14.70 6.70 -33.39
N ARG A 177 15.76 7.23 -32.77
CA ARG A 177 16.35 6.70 -31.53
C ARG A 177 15.55 7.13 -30.29
N ILE A 178 15.20 6.17 -29.44
CA ILE A 178 14.61 6.37 -28.11
C ILE A 178 15.63 5.83 -27.08
N ASP A 179 16.25 6.73 -26.30
CA ASP A 179 17.17 6.39 -25.20
C ASP A 179 16.55 6.69 -23.83
N VAL A 180 15.76 7.75 -23.74
CA VAL A 180 15.20 8.27 -22.49
C VAL A 180 13.73 8.58 -22.71
N LEU A 181 12.85 7.80 -22.08
CA LEU A 181 11.39 7.84 -22.27
C LEU A 181 10.84 9.27 -22.17
N HIS A 182 11.07 9.95 -21.04
CA HIS A 182 10.61 11.32 -20.76
C HIS A 182 11.21 12.42 -21.67
N ARG A 183 12.19 12.10 -22.52
CA ARG A 183 12.85 13.05 -23.44
C ARG A 183 12.48 12.79 -24.89
N ASP A 184 12.40 11.53 -25.29
CA ASP A 184 12.33 11.11 -26.69
C ASP A 184 10.91 10.70 -27.13
N LEU A 185 10.03 10.38 -26.19
CA LEU A 185 8.62 10.07 -26.45
C LEU A 185 7.67 11.28 -26.53
N PRO A 186 7.81 12.38 -25.75
CA PRO A 186 6.75 13.39 -25.68
C PRO A 186 6.25 13.94 -27.02
N GLY A 187 4.92 13.96 -27.18
CA GLY A 187 4.24 14.37 -28.41
C GLY A 187 4.22 13.34 -29.55
N LYS A 188 4.81 12.16 -29.37
CA LYS A 188 4.75 11.04 -30.33
C LYS A 188 3.42 10.29 -30.29
N THR A 189 3.14 9.60 -31.39
CA THR A 189 2.03 8.64 -31.47
C THR A 189 2.57 7.23 -31.25
N ILE A 190 2.08 6.53 -30.23
CA ILE A 190 2.49 5.18 -29.84
C ILE A 190 1.38 4.17 -30.14
N GLY A 191 1.68 3.17 -30.96
CA GLY A 191 0.76 2.09 -31.27
C GLY A 191 0.86 0.94 -30.27
N ALA A 192 -0.28 0.41 -29.82
CA ALA A 192 -0.36 -0.81 -29.01
C ALA A 192 -1.57 -1.65 -29.42
N ARG A 193 -1.56 -2.96 -29.14
CA ARG A 193 -2.67 -3.85 -29.52
C ARG A 193 -3.79 -3.84 -28.48
N THR A 194 -5.04 -3.69 -28.93
CA THR A 194 -6.24 -3.78 -28.08
C THR A 194 -6.24 -5.08 -27.26
N GLY A 195 -6.44 -4.97 -25.94
CA GLY A 195 -6.46 -6.10 -25.01
C GLY A 195 -5.08 -6.70 -24.65
N SER A 196 -3.97 -6.08 -25.05
CA SER A 196 -2.62 -6.47 -24.58
C SER A 196 -2.27 -5.80 -23.25
N THR A 197 -1.45 -6.47 -22.43
CA THR A 197 -0.79 -5.86 -21.26
C THR A 197 0.06 -4.66 -21.66
N SER A 198 0.73 -4.76 -22.81
CA SER A 198 1.51 -3.67 -23.37
C SER A 198 0.68 -2.40 -23.64
N LEU A 199 -0.61 -2.52 -24.00
CA LEU A 199 -1.53 -1.38 -24.08
C LEU A 199 -1.79 -0.81 -22.68
N GLN A 200 -2.21 -1.64 -21.72
CA GLN A 200 -2.51 -1.22 -20.34
C GLN A 200 -1.36 -0.38 -19.76
N ASN A 201 -0.13 -0.91 -19.85
CA ASN A 201 1.07 -0.30 -19.29
C ASN A 201 1.47 1.03 -19.95
N ILE A 202 1.07 1.31 -21.21
CA ILE A 202 1.33 2.61 -21.84
C ILE A 202 0.23 3.64 -21.60
N ILE A 203 -0.94 3.27 -21.08
CA ILE A 203 -2.01 4.25 -20.83
C ILE A 203 -1.54 5.29 -19.81
N THR A 204 -0.98 4.85 -18.68
CA THR A 204 -0.39 5.75 -17.66
C THR A 204 0.80 6.53 -18.21
N LEU A 205 1.73 5.86 -18.92
CA LEU A 205 2.90 6.51 -19.53
C LEU A 205 2.52 7.55 -20.61
N ALA A 206 1.40 7.35 -21.30
CA ALA A 206 0.89 8.28 -22.30
C ALA A 206 0.32 9.56 -21.68
N ALA A 207 -0.29 9.46 -20.49
CA ALA A 207 -0.68 10.60 -19.69
C ALA A 207 0.55 11.41 -19.24
N ASP A 208 1.50 10.76 -18.56
CA ASP A 208 2.75 11.38 -18.06
C ASP A 208 3.52 12.16 -19.13
N LEU A 209 3.58 11.61 -20.34
CA LEU A 209 4.43 12.10 -21.43
C LEU A 209 3.67 12.83 -22.54
N ASN A 210 2.36 13.01 -22.42
CA ASN A 210 1.50 13.60 -23.47
C ASN A 210 1.72 12.89 -24.82
N LEU A 211 1.53 11.57 -24.82
CA LEU A 211 1.57 10.72 -26.01
C LEU A 211 0.17 10.54 -26.58
N LYS A 212 0.10 10.20 -27.86
CA LYS A 212 -1.15 9.75 -28.48
C LYS A 212 -1.13 8.24 -28.60
N ILE A 213 -2.10 7.55 -28.03
CA ILE A 213 -2.26 6.11 -28.25
C ILE A 213 -3.04 5.89 -29.56
N GLU A 214 -2.51 5.03 -30.42
CA GLU A 214 -3.26 4.44 -31.55
C GLU A 214 -3.51 2.97 -31.21
N GLU A 215 -4.77 2.60 -30.96
CA GLU A 215 -5.14 1.21 -30.73
C GLU A 215 -5.15 0.42 -32.05
N ILE A 216 -4.40 -0.68 -32.05
CA ILE A 216 -4.23 -1.57 -33.18
C ILE A 216 -5.10 -2.82 -32.97
N ASP A 217 -6.09 -2.99 -33.84
CA ASP A 217 -7.03 -4.11 -33.80
C ASP A 217 -6.29 -5.44 -34.02
N THR A 218 -6.67 -6.47 -33.27
CA THR A 218 -6.09 -7.83 -33.34
C THR A 218 -6.08 -8.47 -34.74
N SER A 219 -6.93 -8.01 -35.65
CA SER A 219 -7.00 -8.45 -37.06
C SER A 219 -5.99 -7.76 -37.98
N GLN A 220 -5.32 -6.69 -37.53
CA GLN A 220 -4.25 -6.05 -38.27
C GLN A 220 -2.97 -6.89 -38.22
N THR A 221 -2.40 -7.14 -39.40
CA THR A 221 -1.23 -8.00 -39.50
C THR A 221 0.04 -7.30 -39.03
N ILE A 222 1.07 -8.09 -38.74
CA ILE A 222 2.44 -7.60 -38.50
C ILE A 222 2.98 -6.69 -39.62
N THR A 223 2.49 -6.86 -40.86
CA THR A 223 2.84 -5.97 -41.99
C THR A 223 2.13 -4.63 -41.88
N ASP A 224 0.89 -4.59 -41.38
CA ASP A 224 0.12 -3.36 -41.21
C ASP A 224 0.71 -2.49 -40.10
N VAL A 225 1.17 -3.09 -38.99
CA VAL A 225 1.91 -2.37 -37.93
C VAL A 225 3.19 -1.72 -38.47
N VAL A 226 3.97 -2.46 -39.26
CA VAL A 226 5.18 -1.90 -39.90
C VAL A 226 4.84 -0.83 -40.95
N ASN A 227 3.70 -0.94 -41.65
CA ASN A 227 3.21 0.12 -42.53
C ASN A 227 2.80 1.39 -41.75
N LEU A 228 2.15 1.27 -40.58
CA LEU A 228 1.81 2.42 -39.73
C LEU A 228 3.07 3.17 -39.27
N LEU A 229 4.11 2.43 -38.88
CA LEU A 229 5.44 2.96 -38.56
C LEU A 229 6.13 3.62 -39.76
N GLU A 230 6.21 2.94 -40.92
CA GLU A 230 6.87 3.48 -42.12
C GLU A 230 6.15 4.73 -42.68
N THR A 231 4.83 4.81 -42.54
CA THR A 231 4.04 5.97 -42.99
C THR A 231 3.99 7.11 -41.99
N GLY A 232 4.50 6.93 -40.76
CA GLY A 232 4.41 7.92 -39.69
C GLY A 232 2.98 8.17 -39.19
N GLN A 233 2.11 7.15 -39.28
CA GLN A 233 0.82 7.15 -38.58
C GLN A 233 1.00 6.82 -37.10
N ILE A 234 1.99 5.99 -36.77
CA ILE A 234 2.57 5.88 -35.43
C ILE A 234 4.08 6.14 -35.51
N ASP A 235 4.66 6.81 -34.51
CA ASP A 235 6.10 7.03 -34.38
C ASP A 235 6.81 5.80 -33.78
N VAL A 236 6.12 5.12 -32.88
CA VAL A 236 6.63 4.02 -32.05
C VAL A 236 5.53 2.97 -31.92
N PHE A 237 5.89 1.70 -31.80
CA PHE A 237 5.00 0.60 -31.47
C PHE A 237 5.51 -0.09 -30.20
N THR A 238 4.62 -0.44 -29.27
CA THR A 238 4.96 -1.23 -28.08
C THR A 238 4.38 -2.63 -28.15
N SER A 239 5.20 -3.58 -27.72
CA SER A 239 4.86 -4.97 -27.39
C SER A 239 6.09 -5.59 -26.72
N ASP A 240 6.07 -6.90 -26.52
CA ASP A 240 7.08 -7.58 -25.71
C ASP A 240 8.42 -7.62 -26.46
N ILE A 241 9.51 -7.27 -25.79
CA ILE A 241 10.78 -6.90 -26.41
C ILE A 241 11.33 -8.00 -27.32
N THR A 242 11.15 -9.27 -26.97
CA THR A 242 11.57 -10.40 -27.80
C THR A 242 10.82 -10.50 -29.14
N TYR A 243 9.51 -10.18 -29.19
CA TYR A 243 8.74 -10.07 -30.43
C TYR A 243 9.19 -8.84 -31.26
N LEU A 244 9.53 -7.74 -30.60
CA LEU A 244 10.07 -6.54 -31.26
C LEU A 244 11.49 -6.75 -31.83
N GLN A 245 12.34 -7.53 -31.15
CA GLN A 245 13.67 -7.92 -31.63
C GLN A 245 13.58 -8.83 -32.87
N GLU A 246 12.66 -9.79 -32.87
CA GLU A 246 12.40 -10.69 -34.02
C GLU A 246 11.58 -10.02 -35.15
N LEU A 247 11.15 -8.78 -34.94
CA LEU A 247 10.70 -7.83 -35.96
C LEU A 247 11.89 -7.07 -36.59
N ALA A 248 12.76 -6.51 -35.75
CA ALA A 248 13.97 -5.79 -36.19
C ALA A 248 14.97 -6.72 -36.91
N SER A 249 15.07 -7.99 -36.53
CA SER A 249 15.90 -9.01 -37.19
C SER A 249 15.60 -9.14 -38.70
N LYS A 250 14.35 -8.91 -39.10
CA LYS A 250 13.83 -9.08 -40.47
C LYS A 250 13.79 -7.78 -41.28
N ASN A 251 13.87 -6.62 -40.63
CA ASN A 251 13.80 -5.32 -41.30
C ASN A 251 14.82 -4.35 -40.67
N SER A 252 15.91 -4.08 -41.40
CA SER A 252 17.00 -3.20 -40.96
C SER A 252 16.62 -1.72 -40.81
N ASN A 253 15.38 -1.35 -41.12
CA ASN A 253 14.84 -0.01 -40.86
C ASN A 253 14.06 0.06 -39.54
N LEU A 254 13.89 -1.05 -38.81
CA LEU A 254 13.26 -1.08 -37.50
C LEU A 254 14.32 -1.12 -36.39
N THR A 255 14.13 -0.31 -35.35
CA THR A 255 15.04 -0.23 -34.19
C THR A 255 14.27 -0.50 -32.91
N VAL A 256 14.76 -1.41 -32.07
CA VAL A 256 14.26 -1.61 -30.70
C VAL A 256 14.96 -0.62 -29.77
N ALA A 257 14.22 0.02 -28.88
CA ALA A 257 14.76 0.95 -27.90
C ALA A 257 15.56 0.23 -26.80
N GLU A 258 16.54 0.93 -26.20
CA GLU A 258 17.25 0.45 -25.00
C GLU A 258 16.38 0.49 -23.72
N PRO A 259 15.54 1.51 -23.43
CA PRO A 259 14.63 1.48 -22.27
C PRO A 259 13.42 0.56 -22.48
N THR A 260 13.10 -0.22 -21.46
CA THR A 260 11.89 -1.07 -21.35
C THR A 260 10.88 -0.50 -20.35
N LEU A 261 9.62 -0.93 -20.44
CA LEU A 261 8.50 -0.36 -19.68
C LEU A 261 8.05 -1.18 -18.47
N GLY A 262 8.41 -2.47 -18.41
CA GLY A 262 8.06 -3.35 -17.29
C GLY A 262 8.33 -4.82 -17.59
N PRO A 263 8.22 -5.72 -16.59
CA PRO A 263 8.28 -7.16 -16.80
C PRO A 263 6.98 -7.67 -17.44
N GLU A 264 7.11 -8.61 -18.38
CA GLU A 264 6.00 -9.36 -18.99
C GLU A 264 6.23 -10.86 -18.67
N PRO A 265 5.87 -11.34 -17.46
CA PRO A 265 6.10 -12.72 -17.03
C PRO A 265 5.12 -13.68 -17.72
N TYR A 266 5.58 -14.66 -18.49
CA TYR A 266 4.70 -15.63 -19.14
C TYR A 266 4.52 -16.90 -18.31
N ALA A 267 3.26 -17.32 -18.13
CA ALA A 267 2.87 -18.58 -17.51
C ALA A 267 1.89 -19.37 -18.41
N ILE A 268 1.78 -20.67 -18.18
CA ILE A 268 0.87 -21.58 -18.89
C ILE A 268 -0.48 -21.57 -18.18
N GLY A 269 -1.54 -21.25 -18.92
CA GLY A 269 -2.91 -21.21 -18.40
C GLY A 269 -3.56 -22.60 -18.39
N VAL A 270 -4.18 -22.97 -17.27
CA VAL A 270 -5.08 -24.14 -17.11
C VAL A 270 -6.44 -23.68 -16.56
N ARG A 271 -7.47 -24.53 -16.60
CA ARG A 271 -8.78 -24.16 -16.02
C ARG A 271 -8.69 -23.95 -14.52
N GLU A 272 -9.52 -23.04 -14.01
CA GLU A 272 -9.71 -22.89 -12.58
C GLU A 272 -10.20 -24.20 -11.93
N GLY A 273 -9.59 -24.56 -10.80
CA GLY A 273 -9.80 -25.83 -10.10
C GLY A 273 -8.90 -27.01 -10.54
N GLU A 274 -8.03 -26.85 -11.54
CA GLU A 274 -7.17 -27.94 -12.05
C GLU A 274 -5.76 -27.97 -11.41
N SER A 275 -5.61 -27.87 -10.08
CA SER A 275 -4.28 -27.91 -9.42
C SER A 275 -3.42 -29.10 -9.87
N ASN A 276 -4.05 -30.27 -9.98
CA ASN A 276 -3.45 -31.50 -10.47
C ASN A 276 -2.83 -31.40 -11.89
N LEU A 277 -3.34 -30.51 -12.75
CA LEU A 277 -2.77 -30.26 -14.09
C LEU A 277 -1.70 -29.17 -14.04
N ARG A 278 -1.88 -28.12 -13.23
CA ARG A 278 -0.86 -27.08 -12.97
C ARG A 278 0.43 -27.71 -12.43
N GLU A 279 0.35 -28.52 -11.38
CA GLU A 279 1.50 -29.21 -10.79
C GLU A 279 2.20 -30.16 -11.78
N LEU A 280 1.44 -30.84 -12.65
CA LEU A 280 2.02 -31.67 -13.71
C LEU A 280 2.78 -30.83 -14.74
N VAL A 281 2.26 -29.66 -15.12
CA VAL A 281 2.94 -28.68 -15.98
C VAL A 281 4.22 -28.17 -15.29
N ASP A 282 4.14 -27.72 -14.04
CA ASP A 282 5.26 -27.18 -13.26
C ASP A 282 6.40 -28.20 -13.09
N TYR A 283 6.06 -29.44 -12.71
CA TYR A 283 7.01 -30.54 -12.63
C TYR A 283 7.65 -30.84 -13.99
N THR A 284 6.88 -30.78 -15.08
CA THR A 284 7.38 -31.06 -16.43
C THR A 284 8.30 -29.94 -16.94
N LEU A 285 7.98 -28.68 -16.68
CA LEU A 285 8.87 -27.54 -16.92
C LEU A 285 10.21 -27.73 -16.18
N GLN A 286 10.16 -28.08 -14.89
CA GLN A 286 11.36 -28.40 -14.11
C GLN A 286 12.15 -29.57 -14.72
N ARG A 287 11.48 -30.65 -15.15
CA ARG A 287 12.18 -31.81 -15.76
C ARG A 287 12.85 -31.42 -17.07
N LEU A 288 12.18 -30.65 -17.93
CA LEU A 288 12.76 -30.14 -19.17
C LEU A 288 13.96 -29.22 -18.90
N TRP A 289 13.91 -28.40 -17.84
CA TRP A 289 15.01 -27.56 -17.38
C TRP A 289 16.22 -28.36 -16.85
N LEU A 290 15.99 -29.37 -16.01
CA LEU A 290 17.04 -30.20 -15.41
C LEU A 290 17.67 -31.19 -16.40
N GLU A 291 16.94 -31.62 -17.43
CA GLU A 291 17.43 -32.53 -18.47
C GLU A 291 18.11 -31.81 -19.64
N GLY A 292 18.11 -30.46 -19.65
CA GLY A 292 18.71 -29.64 -20.71
C GLY A 292 17.81 -29.42 -21.95
N ARG A 293 16.61 -30.01 -21.95
CA ARG A 293 15.66 -30.00 -23.08
C ARG A 293 15.00 -28.63 -23.25
N TYR A 294 14.70 -27.93 -22.15
CA TYR A 294 14.21 -26.55 -22.20
C TYR A 294 15.24 -25.64 -22.89
N GLN A 295 16.52 -25.76 -22.52
CA GLN A 295 17.61 -24.94 -23.05
C GLN A 295 17.91 -25.29 -24.52
N GLU A 296 17.77 -26.56 -24.92
CA GLU A 296 17.81 -26.98 -26.34
C GLU A 296 16.66 -26.37 -27.17
N ILE A 297 15.47 -26.19 -26.59
CA ILE A 297 14.34 -25.53 -27.26
C ILE A 297 14.56 -24.00 -27.28
N TYR A 298 14.94 -23.39 -26.15
CA TYR A 298 15.24 -21.97 -26.02
C TYR A 298 16.31 -21.51 -27.04
N GLY A 299 17.43 -22.24 -27.13
CA GLY A 299 18.53 -21.94 -28.05
C GLY A 299 18.24 -22.18 -29.55
N GLN A 300 17.02 -22.57 -29.92
CA GLN A 300 16.55 -22.55 -31.32
C GLN A 300 15.84 -21.24 -31.69
N TYR A 301 15.36 -20.47 -30.71
CA TYR A 301 14.52 -19.29 -30.89
C TYR A 301 15.12 -18.00 -30.33
N PHE A 302 16.07 -18.08 -29.40
CA PHE A 302 16.67 -16.92 -28.73
C PHE A 302 18.20 -17.03 -28.66
N ASP A 303 18.90 -15.89 -28.72
CA ASP A 303 20.35 -15.81 -28.54
C ASP A 303 20.72 -15.71 -27.05
N GLY A 304 21.47 -16.70 -26.54
CA GLY A 304 22.02 -16.70 -25.18
C GLY A 304 21.53 -17.85 -24.29
N GLU A 305 21.79 -17.73 -23.00
CA GLU A 305 21.21 -18.60 -21.97
C GLU A 305 19.88 -18.00 -21.47
N PRO A 306 18.92 -18.79 -20.94
CA PRO A 306 17.65 -18.28 -20.47
C PRO A 306 17.79 -17.22 -19.36
N LEU A 307 17.07 -16.10 -19.51
CA LEU A 307 17.07 -14.99 -18.55
C LEU A 307 16.31 -15.31 -17.24
N TYR A 308 15.45 -16.32 -17.26
CA TYR A 308 14.68 -16.80 -16.10
C TYR A 308 15.09 -18.24 -15.77
N HIS A 309 15.13 -18.56 -14.48
CA HIS A 309 15.42 -19.90 -13.98
C HIS A 309 14.11 -20.55 -13.52
N ILE A 310 13.65 -21.58 -14.25
CA ILE A 310 12.50 -22.42 -13.86
C ILE A 310 12.70 -22.92 -12.42
N GLU A 311 11.72 -22.74 -11.54
CA GLU A 311 11.82 -23.13 -10.14
C GLU A 311 11.96 -24.65 -10.00
N THR A 312 12.97 -25.09 -9.24
CA THR A 312 13.32 -26.50 -9.11
C THR A 312 13.15 -27.00 -7.67
N PHE A 313 12.17 -27.86 -7.44
CA PHE A 313 11.88 -28.46 -6.14
C PHE A 313 12.43 -29.89 -6.03
N PRO A 314 13.02 -30.30 -4.89
CA PRO A 314 13.54 -31.66 -4.75
C PRO A 314 12.44 -32.74 -4.75
N GLY A 315 12.77 -33.93 -5.27
CA GLY A 315 11.90 -35.10 -5.30
C GLY A 315 11.40 -35.46 -6.70
N GLU A 316 10.56 -36.48 -6.78
CA GLU A 316 9.84 -36.90 -7.99
C GLU A 316 8.34 -36.77 -7.72
N LEU A 317 7.53 -36.47 -8.74
CA LEU A 317 6.06 -36.39 -8.66
C LEU A 317 5.43 -37.79 -8.83
N SER A 318 4.48 -38.14 -7.97
CA SER A 318 3.64 -39.33 -8.08
C SER A 318 2.25 -38.99 -8.62
N PRO A 319 1.42 -39.98 -9.01
CA PRO A 319 0.01 -39.73 -9.26
C PRO A 319 -0.69 -39.20 -7.99
N PRO A 320 -1.45 -38.09 -8.09
CA PRO A 320 -2.09 -37.45 -6.95
C PRO A 320 -3.17 -38.34 -6.32
N LYS A 321 -3.43 -38.14 -5.02
CA LYS A 321 -4.34 -38.97 -4.22
C LYS A 321 -5.62 -38.21 -3.91
N ASN A 322 -6.79 -38.78 -4.24
CA ASN A 322 -8.08 -38.24 -3.84
C ASN A 322 -8.19 -38.16 -2.30
N ASN A 323 -8.08 -36.96 -1.75
CA ASN A 323 -8.08 -36.68 -0.31
C ASN A 323 -9.49 -36.23 0.18
N PRO A 324 -9.77 -36.30 1.50
CA PRO A 324 -11.14 -36.18 2.03
C PRO A 324 -11.66 -34.72 2.06
N PRO A 325 -13.00 -34.52 2.01
CA PRO A 325 -13.61 -33.20 1.93
C PRO A 325 -13.63 -32.47 3.30
N CYS A 326 -12.54 -31.78 3.63
CA CYS A 326 -12.60 -30.64 4.55
C CYS A 326 -13.23 -29.43 3.83
N PRO A 327 -13.90 -28.50 4.53
CA PRO A 327 -14.22 -27.17 3.97
C PRO A 327 -12.96 -26.40 3.55
N SER A 328 -13.09 -25.54 2.55
CA SER A 328 -12.03 -24.60 2.17
C SER A 328 -11.79 -23.60 3.29
N ALA A 329 -10.55 -23.17 3.48
CA ALA A 329 -10.25 -22.10 4.44
C ALA A 329 -10.67 -20.71 3.89
N TYR A 330 -10.74 -20.56 2.55
CA TYR A 330 -11.27 -19.38 1.89
C TYR A 330 -12.73 -19.13 2.31
N ASP A 331 -13.54 -20.18 2.46
CA ASP A 331 -14.94 -20.06 2.85
C ASP A 331 -15.12 -19.51 4.29
N LYS A 332 -14.11 -19.65 5.16
CA LYS A 332 -14.07 -18.99 6.48
C LYS A 332 -13.71 -17.50 6.36
N LEU A 333 -12.66 -17.23 5.59
CA LEU A 333 -12.09 -15.88 5.39
C LEU A 333 -13.11 -14.94 4.70
N ASN A 334 -14.00 -15.52 3.89
CA ASN A 334 -15.10 -14.87 3.19
C ASN A 334 -16.47 -14.93 3.92
N ASN A 335 -16.52 -15.33 5.20
CA ASN A 335 -17.76 -15.32 5.98
C ASN A 335 -17.83 -14.12 6.93
N ASN A 336 -18.96 -13.42 6.97
CA ASN A 336 -19.17 -12.22 7.78
C ASN A 336 -19.46 -12.54 9.27
N SER A 337 -18.72 -13.49 9.85
CA SER A 337 -18.90 -13.97 11.22
C SER A 337 -17.68 -13.63 12.08
N THR A 338 -17.86 -12.70 13.01
CA THR A 338 -16.82 -12.19 13.95
C THR A 338 -16.34 -13.20 15.00
N ASN A 339 -16.62 -14.50 14.81
CA ASN A 339 -16.25 -15.59 15.72
C ASN A 339 -15.52 -16.74 15.01
N GLU A 340 -15.26 -16.64 13.70
CA GLU A 340 -14.47 -17.65 12.99
C GLU A 340 -12.97 -17.41 13.17
N VAL A 341 -12.22 -18.50 13.27
CA VAL A 341 -10.76 -18.49 13.45
C VAL A 341 -10.09 -19.41 12.44
N LEU A 342 -8.93 -18.98 11.95
CA LEU A 342 -8.09 -19.77 11.07
C LEU A 342 -7.12 -20.61 11.90
N VAL A 343 -7.14 -21.93 11.73
CA VAL A 343 -6.35 -22.83 12.58
C VAL A 343 -5.02 -23.12 11.90
N ILE A 344 -3.95 -22.42 12.28
CA ILE A 344 -2.66 -22.49 11.58
C ILE A 344 -1.69 -23.43 12.30
N GLY A 345 -1.13 -24.39 11.56
CA GLY A 345 -0.07 -25.25 12.05
C GLY A 345 1.28 -24.53 12.00
N VAL A 346 1.90 -24.32 13.16
CA VAL A 346 3.21 -23.68 13.38
C VAL A 346 4.12 -24.60 14.22
N LYS A 347 5.45 -24.46 14.12
CA LYS A 347 6.38 -25.17 15.03
C LYS A 347 6.41 -24.49 16.41
N GLU A 348 6.77 -25.23 17.47
CA GLU A 348 6.95 -24.68 18.83
C GLU A 348 8.40 -24.72 19.34
N ASP A 349 9.35 -25.31 18.60
CA ASP A 349 10.74 -25.53 19.04
C ASP A 349 11.83 -25.02 18.05
N PHE A 350 11.44 -24.22 17.03
CA PHE A 350 12.22 -23.99 15.80
C PHE A 350 12.53 -22.51 15.50
N LYS A 351 13.12 -21.81 16.47
CA LYS A 351 13.57 -20.40 16.35
C LYS A 351 14.64 -20.24 15.25
N PRO A 352 14.59 -19.21 14.37
CA PRO A 352 13.75 -18.01 14.42
C PRO A 352 12.38 -18.13 13.75
N PHE A 353 12.00 -19.30 13.22
CA PHE A 353 10.79 -19.45 12.40
C PHE A 353 9.52 -19.63 13.23
N GLY A 354 9.43 -20.69 14.02
CA GLY A 354 8.25 -20.97 14.86
C GLY A 354 8.68 -21.61 16.16
N PHE A 355 8.52 -20.88 17.26
CA PHE A 355 8.95 -21.30 18.59
C PHE A 355 8.02 -20.75 19.67
N LYS A 356 8.19 -21.21 20.91
CA LYS A 356 7.61 -20.55 22.08
C LYS A 356 8.58 -19.58 22.73
N ASN A 357 8.12 -18.35 22.99
CA ASN A 357 8.87 -17.34 23.74
C ASN A 357 8.91 -17.66 25.24
N ASP A 358 9.56 -16.80 26.04
CA ASP A 358 9.71 -16.99 27.49
C ASP A 358 8.36 -16.91 28.27
N ASN A 359 7.26 -16.50 27.62
CA ASN A 359 5.90 -16.49 28.15
C ASN A 359 5.09 -17.78 27.79
N GLU A 360 5.69 -18.74 27.08
CA GLU A 360 5.04 -19.92 26.46
C GLU A 360 4.09 -19.59 25.27
N GLU A 361 4.17 -18.38 24.72
CA GLU A 361 3.38 -17.92 23.57
C GLU A 361 4.11 -18.23 22.25
N PHE A 362 3.36 -18.49 21.17
CA PHE A 362 3.95 -18.68 19.83
C PHE A 362 4.56 -17.39 19.29
N ASP A 363 5.77 -17.49 18.76
CA ASP A 363 6.60 -16.39 18.27
C ASP A 363 7.51 -16.87 17.10
N GLY A 364 8.06 -15.93 16.32
CA GLY A 364 8.93 -16.20 15.17
C GLY A 364 8.35 -15.78 13.80
N PHE A 365 9.19 -15.86 12.77
CA PHE A 365 8.84 -15.44 11.40
C PHE A 365 7.64 -16.18 10.80
N ASP A 366 7.52 -17.50 10.99
CA ASP A 366 6.34 -18.27 10.57
C ASP A 366 5.06 -17.77 11.27
N VAL A 367 5.19 -17.35 12.53
CA VAL A 367 4.07 -16.87 13.36
C VAL A 367 3.67 -15.44 12.98
N ASP A 368 4.63 -14.55 12.71
CA ASP A 368 4.35 -13.19 12.23
C ASP A 368 3.71 -13.19 10.83
N ILE A 369 4.21 -14.02 9.90
CA ILE A 369 3.59 -14.19 8.56
C ILE A 369 2.15 -14.69 8.71
N ALA A 370 1.90 -15.62 9.64
CA ALA A 370 0.57 -16.13 9.94
C ALA A 370 -0.36 -15.07 10.57
N LYS A 371 0.15 -14.28 11.52
CA LYS A 371 -0.56 -13.15 12.13
C LYS A 371 -0.93 -12.09 11.10
N GLU A 372 0.00 -11.68 10.26
CA GLU A 372 -0.21 -10.63 9.25
C GLU A 372 -1.22 -11.07 8.18
N PHE A 373 -1.15 -12.34 7.75
CA PHE A 373 -2.17 -12.94 6.89
C PHE A 373 -3.57 -12.86 7.54
N VAL A 374 -3.70 -13.29 8.80
CA VAL A 374 -4.97 -13.26 9.53
C VAL A 374 -5.44 -11.82 9.78
N ARG A 375 -4.53 -10.87 10.07
CA ARG A 375 -4.84 -9.44 10.24
C ARG A 375 -5.39 -8.83 8.95
N ARG A 376 -4.82 -9.14 7.78
CA ARG A 376 -5.35 -8.65 6.49
C ARG A 376 -6.75 -9.20 6.18
N TRP A 377 -7.03 -10.45 6.54
CA TRP A 377 -8.30 -11.09 6.18
C TRP A 377 -9.42 -10.95 7.22
N PHE A 378 -9.12 -10.86 8.52
CA PHE A 378 -10.12 -10.67 9.59
C PHE A 378 -10.08 -9.28 10.24
N GLY A 379 -9.00 -8.52 10.04
CA GLY A 379 -8.74 -7.27 10.76
C GLY A 379 -8.11 -7.45 12.15
N ASP A 380 -8.05 -8.70 12.63
CA ASP A 380 -7.62 -9.04 13.97
C ASP A 380 -6.58 -10.17 13.91
N GLU A 381 -5.33 -9.90 14.29
CA GLU A 381 -4.30 -10.94 14.34
C GLU A 381 -4.60 -12.05 15.36
N THR A 382 -5.56 -11.84 16.28
CA THR A 382 -5.97 -12.82 17.28
C THR A 382 -7.04 -13.80 16.80
N GLN A 383 -7.61 -13.62 15.58
CA GLN A 383 -8.52 -14.60 14.95
C GLN A 383 -7.78 -15.82 14.35
N VAL A 384 -6.70 -16.24 15.01
CA VAL A 384 -5.85 -17.39 14.67
C VAL A 384 -5.80 -18.39 15.84
N GLU A 385 -6.00 -19.68 15.55
CA GLU A 385 -5.71 -20.75 16.52
C GLU A 385 -4.40 -21.44 16.13
N PHE A 386 -3.29 -21.05 16.76
CA PHE A 386 -2.00 -21.70 16.54
C PHE A 386 -1.97 -23.11 17.13
N ARG A 387 -1.66 -24.10 16.28
CA ARG A 387 -1.46 -25.50 16.69
C ARG A 387 -0.02 -25.92 16.47
N ALA A 388 0.62 -26.41 17.54
CA ALA A 388 1.97 -26.95 17.49
C ALA A 388 2.04 -28.18 16.59
N VAL A 389 2.85 -28.11 15.52
CA VAL A 389 3.13 -29.22 14.61
C VAL A 389 4.63 -29.45 14.48
N THR A 390 5.00 -30.70 14.24
CA THR A 390 6.37 -31.12 13.91
C THR A 390 6.48 -31.38 12.40
N SER A 391 7.72 -31.51 11.92
CA SER A 391 8.02 -31.94 10.54
C SER A 391 7.39 -33.29 10.15
N ALA A 392 6.97 -34.12 11.12
CA ALA A 392 6.40 -35.44 10.86
C ALA A 392 4.86 -35.51 10.82
N ASN A 393 4.14 -34.63 11.54
CA ASN A 393 2.66 -34.66 11.61
C ASN A 393 1.96 -33.55 10.81
N ARG A 394 2.62 -32.42 10.50
CA ARG A 394 1.98 -31.25 9.87
C ARG A 394 1.11 -31.56 8.64
N ILE A 395 1.54 -32.47 7.75
CA ILE A 395 0.74 -32.90 6.58
C ILE A 395 -0.51 -33.68 7.03
N GLN A 396 -0.37 -34.67 7.91
CA GLN A 396 -1.52 -35.46 8.38
C GLN A 396 -2.51 -34.61 9.19
N ASP A 397 -2.05 -33.61 9.91
CA ASP A 397 -2.95 -32.70 10.64
C ASP A 397 -3.73 -31.77 9.69
N LEU A 398 -3.16 -31.37 8.56
CA LEU A 398 -3.87 -30.63 7.50
C LEU A 398 -4.92 -31.51 6.79
N LEU A 399 -4.58 -32.77 6.51
CA LEU A 399 -5.48 -33.75 5.87
C LEU A 399 -6.59 -34.29 6.79
N ASP A 400 -6.33 -34.38 8.10
CA ASP A 400 -7.31 -34.73 9.13
C ASP A 400 -8.23 -33.54 9.50
N CYS A 401 -8.20 -32.43 8.74
CA CYS A 401 -8.87 -31.16 9.01
C CYS A 401 -8.56 -30.56 10.41
N LYS A 402 -7.40 -30.86 11.02
CA LYS A 402 -6.99 -30.29 12.32
C LYS A 402 -6.33 -28.92 12.18
N ILE A 403 -5.84 -28.55 11.00
CA ILE A 403 -5.34 -27.21 10.67
C ILE A 403 -5.86 -26.84 9.27
N ASP A 404 -5.83 -25.56 8.94
CA ASP A 404 -6.25 -24.98 7.67
C ASP A 404 -5.06 -24.66 6.75
N LEU A 405 -3.97 -24.17 7.33
CA LEU A 405 -2.70 -23.87 6.66
C LEU A 405 -1.53 -24.42 7.46
N ILE A 406 -0.44 -24.76 6.77
CA ILE A 406 0.87 -25.08 7.36
C ILE A 406 1.80 -23.89 7.08
N ILE A 407 2.02 -23.05 8.09
CA ILE A 407 3.05 -21.99 8.08
C ILE A 407 4.07 -22.39 9.13
N ALA A 408 4.99 -23.28 8.74
CA ALA A 408 5.81 -24.04 9.69
C ALA A 408 7.17 -24.41 9.10
N SER A 409 7.80 -23.50 8.35
CA SER A 409 9.11 -23.68 7.70
C SER A 409 9.16 -25.03 6.96
N MET A 410 8.39 -25.07 5.87
CA MET A 410 8.03 -26.29 5.16
C MET A 410 8.54 -26.30 3.72
N THR A 411 9.57 -27.11 3.47
CA THR A 411 10.12 -27.30 2.13
C THR A 411 9.07 -27.74 1.11
N HIS A 412 8.96 -27.01 0.00
CA HIS A 412 8.30 -27.49 -1.20
C HIS A 412 9.07 -28.69 -1.76
N ARG A 413 8.37 -29.79 -2.06
CA ARG A 413 8.91 -31.01 -2.69
C ARG A 413 7.81 -31.73 -3.45
N TRP A 414 8.13 -32.31 -4.60
CA TRP A 414 7.14 -33.06 -5.41
C TRP A 414 6.52 -34.23 -4.65
N ASN A 415 7.32 -34.97 -3.89
CA ASN A 415 6.82 -36.05 -3.03
C ASN A 415 5.97 -35.57 -1.81
N ARG A 416 5.71 -34.27 -1.70
CA ARG A 416 4.74 -33.64 -0.78
C ARG A 416 3.55 -33.06 -1.55
N ALA A 417 3.76 -32.55 -2.76
CA ALA A 417 2.71 -32.18 -3.72
C ALA A 417 1.75 -33.36 -3.98
N ASP A 418 2.29 -34.58 -4.02
CA ASP A 418 1.58 -35.88 -3.96
C ASP A 418 0.39 -35.97 -2.98
N ASP A 419 0.32 -35.11 -1.95
CA ASP A 419 -0.69 -35.09 -0.88
C ASP A 419 -1.30 -33.70 -0.60
N ILE A 420 -0.60 -32.58 -0.87
CA ILE A 420 -1.00 -31.21 -0.50
C ILE A 420 -0.57 -30.17 -1.55
N ASP A 421 -1.30 -29.05 -1.67
CA ASP A 421 -0.94 -27.91 -2.53
C ASP A 421 -0.08 -26.88 -1.76
N PHE A 422 0.54 -25.93 -2.45
CA PHE A 422 1.50 -24.96 -1.91
C PHE A 422 1.33 -23.54 -2.46
N SER A 423 1.77 -22.56 -1.66
CA SER A 423 1.97 -21.17 -2.11
C SER A 423 3.26 -21.00 -2.93
N GLN A 424 3.47 -19.80 -3.47
CA GLN A 424 4.80 -19.28 -3.78
C GLN A 424 5.76 -19.45 -2.58
N ILE A 425 7.06 -19.45 -2.85
CA ILE A 425 8.09 -19.57 -1.82
C ILE A 425 8.10 -18.32 -0.94
N TYR A 426 7.71 -18.41 0.33
CA TYR A 426 7.75 -17.24 1.25
C TYR A 426 9.12 -17.07 1.92
N PHE A 427 9.98 -18.09 1.90
CA PHE A 427 11.35 -18.02 2.41
C PHE A 427 12.24 -19.06 1.72
N PHE A 428 13.51 -18.75 1.47
CA PHE A 428 14.48 -19.68 0.89
C PHE A 428 15.60 -19.96 1.89
N ASP A 429 15.67 -21.17 2.44
CA ASP A 429 16.77 -21.63 3.29
C ASP A 429 17.66 -22.63 2.53
N ARG A 430 18.78 -23.04 3.15
CA ARG A 430 19.58 -24.19 2.72
C ARG A 430 19.85 -25.09 3.92
N GLN A 431 19.98 -26.39 3.69
CA GLN A 431 20.38 -27.32 4.74
C GLN A 431 21.86 -27.11 5.12
N GLY A 432 22.10 -26.71 6.37
CA GLY A 432 23.44 -26.60 6.96
C GLY A 432 23.82 -27.80 7.84
N ILE A 433 25.04 -27.75 8.39
CA ILE A 433 25.56 -28.72 9.37
C ILE A 433 26.23 -27.96 10.52
N LEU A 434 25.89 -28.31 11.75
CA LEU A 434 26.51 -27.81 12.98
C LEU A 434 27.22 -28.97 13.69
N ALA A 435 28.55 -28.93 13.73
CA ALA A 435 29.40 -29.94 14.36
C ALA A 435 29.90 -29.49 15.74
N ASN A 436 30.08 -30.43 16.68
CA ASN A 436 30.70 -30.18 17.99
C ASN A 436 32.12 -30.79 18.07
N ASN A 437 32.78 -30.94 16.91
CA ASN A 437 34.05 -31.65 16.77
C ASN A 437 35.00 -30.89 15.84
N PRO A 438 36.19 -30.43 16.29
CA PRO A 438 37.14 -29.66 15.49
C PRO A 438 37.87 -30.46 14.38
N GLU A 439 37.67 -31.78 14.32
CA GLU A 439 38.06 -32.62 13.18
C GLU A 439 37.12 -32.48 11.98
N ILE A 440 35.87 -32.06 12.18
CA ILE A 440 34.85 -31.92 11.14
C ILE A 440 34.84 -30.49 10.62
N ARG A 441 35.07 -30.31 9.31
CA ARG A 441 35.23 -29.00 8.66
C ARG A 441 34.54 -28.90 7.30
N ASN A 442 34.12 -30.03 6.74
CA ASN A 442 33.48 -30.15 5.44
C ASN A 442 32.66 -31.47 5.39
N LEU A 443 31.79 -31.64 4.38
CA LEU A 443 30.91 -32.81 4.21
C LEU A 443 31.67 -34.15 4.21
N LYS A 444 32.93 -34.15 3.73
CA LYS A 444 33.72 -35.38 3.56
C LYS A 444 34.22 -35.92 4.90
N ASP A 445 34.37 -35.06 5.91
CA ASP A 445 34.77 -35.44 7.27
C ASP A 445 33.65 -36.16 8.05
N LEU A 446 32.39 -36.03 7.59
CA LEU A 446 31.23 -36.75 8.13
C LEU A 446 31.20 -38.24 7.78
N LYS A 447 32.12 -38.72 6.93
CA LYS A 447 32.19 -40.12 6.54
C LYS A 447 32.53 -41.03 7.73
N GLY A 448 31.63 -41.94 8.07
CA GLY A 448 31.72 -42.82 9.23
C GLY A 448 31.33 -42.15 10.55
N ARG A 449 30.85 -40.90 10.52
CA ARG A 449 30.36 -40.14 11.68
C ARG A 449 28.86 -40.34 11.89
N ARG A 450 28.38 -40.03 13.09
CA ARG A 450 26.95 -39.94 13.40
C ARG A 450 26.49 -38.50 13.24
N VAL A 451 25.43 -38.29 12.46
CA VAL A 451 24.84 -36.96 12.23
C VAL A 451 23.35 -37.03 12.56
N ALA A 452 22.88 -36.25 13.52
CA ALA A 452 21.46 -36.22 13.86
C ALA A 452 20.65 -35.21 13.02
N CYS A 453 19.36 -35.47 12.92
CA CYS A 453 18.39 -34.74 12.10
C CYS A 453 16.98 -34.99 12.66
N LEU A 454 16.02 -34.12 12.35
CA LEU A 454 14.65 -34.24 12.84
C LEU A 454 13.84 -35.30 12.08
N GLN A 455 13.06 -36.09 12.80
CA GLN A 455 12.14 -37.05 12.20
C GLN A 455 11.11 -36.32 11.31
N GLY A 456 10.99 -36.75 10.05
CA GLY A 456 10.13 -36.10 9.05
C GLY A 456 10.76 -34.89 8.35
N SER A 457 11.96 -34.43 8.74
CA SER A 457 12.68 -33.44 7.95
C SER A 457 13.29 -34.06 6.69
N THR A 458 13.49 -33.20 5.70
CA THR A 458 14.27 -33.44 4.47
C THR A 458 15.71 -33.82 4.77
N SER A 459 16.29 -33.13 5.75
CA SER A 459 17.71 -33.15 6.13
C SER A 459 18.27 -34.55 6.38
N CYS A 460 17.47 -35.47 6.95
CA CYS A 460 17.86 -36.87 7.18
C CYS A 460 18.12 -37.66 5.89
N GLY A 461 17.36 -37.43 4.82
CA GLY A 461 17.52 -38.11 3.54
C GLY A 461 18.68 -37.52 2.76
N ASN A 462 18.64 -36.21 2.56
CA ASN A 462 19.64 -35.43 1.82
C ASN A 462 21.09 -35.78 2.25
N ILE A 463 21.37 -35.81 3.57
CA ILE A 463 22.74 -36.07 4.08
C ILE A 463 23.20 -37.51 3.81
N ALA A 464 22.27 -38.47 3.80
CA ALA A 464 22.55 -39.88 3.57
C ALA A 464 22.88 -40.18 2.10
N GLU A 465 22.24 -39.46 1.18
CA GLU A 465 22.48 -39.52 -0.26
C GLU A 465 23.82 -38.89 -0.63
N GLN A 466 24.14 -37.73 -0.04
CA GLN A 466 25.34 -36.96 -0.39
C GLN A 466 26.62 -37.49 0.25
N VAL A 467 26.59 -37.90 1.52
CA VAL A 467 27.78 -38.35 2.24
C VAL A 467 27.82 -39.87 2.35
N THR A 468 28.36 -40.53 1.32
CA THR A 468 28.48 -42.00 1.28
C THR A 468 29.25 -42.58 2.49
N GLY A 469 28.49 -43.12 3.43
CA GLY A 469 28.99 -43.74 4.67
C GLY A 469 28.83 -42.90 5.93
N VAL A 470 28.09 -41.79 5.90
CA VAL A 470 27.55 -41.17 7.13
C VAL A 470 26.55 -42.11 7.82
N THR A 471 26.32 -41.92 9.12
CA THR A 471 25.25 -42.60 9.87
C THR A 471 24.22 -41.57 10.35
N PRO A 472 23.08 -41.41 9.65
CA PRO A 472 21.99 -40.54 10.10
C PRO A 472 21.39 -41.03 11.42
N VAL A 473 21.00 -40.10 12.28
CA VAL A 473 20.34 -40.36 13.57
C VAL A 473 19.07 -39.52 13.63
N SER A 474 17.95 -40.07 13.15
CA SER A 474 16.63 -39.44 13.26
C SER A 474 16.23 -39.31 14.73
N LEU A 475 15.88 -38.10 15.16
CA LEU A 475 15.46 -37.76 16.53
C LEU A 475 14.09 -37.06 16.52
N PRO A 476 13.26 -37.21 17.57
CA PRO A 476 11.83 -36.89 17.50
C PRO A 476 11.48 -35.40 17.62
N ASN A 477 12.38 -34.57 18.16
CA ASN A 477 12.17 -33.13 18.39
C ASN A 477 13.52 -32.38 18.49
N VAL A 478 13.47 -31.04 18.52
CA VAL A 478 14.67 -30.20 18.56
C VAL A 478 15.50 -30.42 19.81
N GLU A 479 14.88 -30.56 20.99
CA GLU A 479 15.64 -30.73 22.23
C GLU A 479 16.44 -32.04 22.23
N ALA A 480 15.86 -33.16 21.80
CA ALA A 480 16.61 -34.41 21.67
C ALA A 480 17.82 -34.26 20.72
N MET A 481 17.67 -33.49 19.64
CA MET A 481 18.73 -33.20 18.67
C MET A 481 19.82 -32.27 19.24
N LYS A 482 19.44 -31.19 19.93
CA LYS A 482 20.35 -30.29 20.65
C LYS A 482 21.14 -31.06 21.71
N SER A 483 20.45 -31.76 22.62
CA SER A 483 21.07 -32.57 23.67
C SER A 483 22.02 -33.65 23.12
N ALA A 484 21.68 -34.33 22.01
CA ALA A 484 22.57 -35.33 21.41
C ALA A 484 23.90 -34.74 20.90
N LEU A 485 23.89 -33.51 20.37
CA LEU A 485 25.10 -32.80 19.93
C LEU A 485 25.95 -32.33 21.11
N LEU A 486 25.32 -31.68 22.09
CA LEU A 486 26.03 -31.07 23.22
C LEU A 486 26.66 -32.15 24.12
N ASN A 487 25.97 -33.28 24.31
CA ASN A 487 26.50 -34.44 25.04
C ASN A 487 27.49 -35.30 24.23
N ASN A 488 27.80 -34.93 22.98
CA ASN A 488 28.70 -35.68 22.08
C ASN A 488 28.21 -37.12 21.79
N GLU A 489 26.89 -37.34 21.79
CA GLU A 489 26.30 -38.62 21.36
C GLU A 489 26.30 -38.75 19.84
N VAL A 490 26.28 -37.62 19.13
CA VAL A 490 26.53 -37.51 17.68
C VAL A 490 27.67 -36.53 17.42
N ASP A 491 28.37 -36.68 16.29
CA ASP A 491 29.48 -35.80 15.93
C ASP A 491 29.00 -34.43 15.40
N ALA A 492 27.81 -34.40 14.79
CA ALA A 492 27.16 -33.21 14.24
C ALA A 492 25.63 -33.34 14.19
N ILE A 493 24.94 -32.23 13.93
CA ILE A 493 23.53 -32.18 13.51
C ILE A 493 23.40 -31.55 12.13
N THR A 494 22.32 -31.85 11.42
CA THR A 494 21.98 -31.21 10.15
C THR A 494 20.49 -30.89 10.08
N SER A 495 20.21 -29.67 9.67
CA SER A 495 18.92 -29.00 9.61
C SER A 495 19.10 -27.71 8.81
N ASP A 496 18.02 -26.99 8.62
CA ASP A 496 17.95 -25.74 7.86
C ASP A 496 18.82 -24.64 8.52
N SER A 497 19.48 -23.80 7.70
CA SER A 497 20.69 -23.06 8.10
C SER A 497 20.41 -21.95 9.11
N ALA A 498 19.35 -21.16 8.93
CA ALA A 498 19.03 -20.06 9.85
C ALA A 498 18.72 -20.60 11.26
N PHE A 499 18.02 -21.72 11.34
CA PHE A 499 17.80 -22.44 12.60
C PHE A 499 19.11 -22.96 13.22
N LEU A 500 20.02 -23.56 12.45
CA LEU A 500 21.32 -23.99 12.97
C LEU A 500 22.21 -22.83 13.44
N ILE A 501 22.11 -21.67 12.81
CA ILE A 501 22.79 -20.44 13.23
C ILE A 501 22.22 -19.96 14.57
N GLN A 502 20.90 -19.98 14.76
CA GLN A 502 20.29 -19.70 16.05
C GLN A 502 20.82 -20.64 17.15
N ILE A 503 20.94 -21.95 16.89
CA ILE A 503 21.56 -22.89 17.86
C ILE A 503 22.99 -22.48 18.20
N ALA A 504 23.78 -22.03 17.22
CA ALA A 504 25.16 -21.58 17.44
C ALA A 504 25.26 -20.23 18.18
N ILE A 505 24.26 -19.35 18.05
CA ILE A 505 24.10 -18.12 18.83
C ILE A 505 23.75 -18.47 20.29
N ASP A 506 22.69 -19.27 20.50
CA ASP A 506 22.21 -19.73 21.81
C ASP A 506 23.32 -20.42 22.62
N ASN A 507 24.23 -21.13 21.94
CA ASN A 507 25.32 -21.92 22.53
C ASN A 507 26.71 -21.32 22.23
N SER A 508 26.79 -20.01 22.00
CA SER A 508 28.04 -19.31 21.61
C SER A 508 29.16 -19.36 22.66
N ASN A 509 28.86 -19.78 23.88
CA ASN A 509 29.85 -20.12 24.92
C ASN A 509 30.61 -21.44 24.65
N ILE A 510 30.11 -22.31 23.77
CA ILE A 510 30.71 -23.62 23.45
C ILE A 510 31.64 -23.48 22.23
N THR A 511 32.90 -23.16 22.49
CA THR A 511 33.94 -22.88 21.45
C THR A 511 34.32 -24.08 20.58
N SER A 512 33.77 -25.27 20.82
CA SER A 512 33.87 -26.45 19.95
C SER A 512 32.77 -26.55 18.89
N LEU A 513 31.70 -25.76 19.00
CA LEU A 513 30.67 -25.68 17.97
C LEU A 513 31.21 -25.00 16.70
N ARG A 514 30.84 -25.56 15.56
CA ARG A 514 31.25 -25.11 14.22
C ARG A 514 30.13 -25.36 13.22
N LEU A 515 29.57 -24.29 12.69
CA LEU A 515 28.79 -24.32 11.46
C LEU A 515 29.74 -24.62 10.28
N LEU A 516 29.31 -25.44 9.32
CA LEU A 516 30.10 -25.72 8.10
C LEU A 516 29.70 -24.77 6.97
N GLU A 517 30.70 -24.35 6.18
CA GLU A 517 30.51 -23.52 4.97
C GLU A 517 29.97 -24.34 3.79
N GLU A 518 30.22 -25.66 3.75
CA GLU A 518 29.62 -26.57 2.77
C GLU A 518 28.14 -26.86 3.15
N VAL A 519 27.21 -26.18 2.47
CA VAL A 519 25.77 -26.49 2.50
C VAL A 519 25.45 -27.82 1.81
N SER A 520 24.36 -28.45 2.22
CA SER A 520 23.93 -29.79 1.77
C SER A 520 22.89 -29.70 0.64
N SER A 521 21.81 -28.95 0.81
CA SER A 521 20.74 -28.83 -0.20
C SER A 521 19.97 -27.53 -0.06
N GLU A 522 19.15 -27.21 -1.06
CA GLU A 522 18.21 -26.09 -1.03
C GLU A 522 16.94 -26.50 -0.31
N GLU A 523 16.42 -25.60 0.52
CA GLU A 523 15.22 -25.83 1.31
C GLU A 523 14.24 -24.63 1.14
N PRO A 524 13.59 -24.48 -0.04
CA PRO A 524 12.61 -23.42 -0.30
C PRO A 524 11.29 -23.68 0.44
N TYR A 525 10.85 -22.77 1.30
CA TYR A 525 9.64 -22.90 2.10
C TYR A 525 8.41 -22.29 1.41
N ALA A 526 7.34 -23.08 1.36
CA ALA A 526 6.01 -22.64 0.94
C ALA A 526 4.99 -22.89 2.06
N ILE A 527 3.89 -22.14 2.04
CA ILE A 527 2.73 -22.37 2.90
C ILE A 527 1.97 -23.58 2.32
N GLY A 528 1.84 -24.64 3.11
CA GLY A 528 1.14 -25.86 2.70
C GLY A 528 -0.36 -25.77 2.94
N MET A 529 -1.17 -26.18 1.98
CA MET A 529 -2.64 -26.12 2.01
C MET A 529 -3.29 -27.35 1.37
N ARG A 530 -4.62 -27.49 1.48
CA ARG A 530 -5.32 -28.66 0.94
C ARG A 530 -5.30 -28.65 -0.60
N PRO A 531 -5.21 -29.84 -1.26
CA PRO A 531 -5.26 -29.93 -2.71
C PRO A 531 -6.59 -29.41 -3.27
N ASP A 532 -6.54 -28.89 -4.50
CA ASP A 532 -7.67 -28.33 -5.27
C ASP A 532 -8.37 -27.09 -4.65
N ASP A 533 -7.81 -26.49 -3.58
CA ASP A 533 -8.34 -25.25 -2.95
C ASP A 533 -7.76 -23.98 -3.61
N ASN A 534 -7.93 -23.84 -4.94
CA ASN A 534 -7.27 -22.79 -5.72
C ASN A 534 -7.61 -21.36 -5.28
N ARG A 535 -8.85 -21.10 -4.86
CA ARG A 535 -9.27 -19.81 -4.30
C ARG A 535 -8.41 -19.41 -3.10
N LEU A 536 -8.09 -20.37 -2.21
CA LEU A 536 -7.22 -20.18 -1.06
C LEU A 536 -5.75 -20.01 -1.48
N ARG A 537 -5.26 -20.79 -2.46
CA ARG A 537 -3.88 -20.66 -2.96
C ARG A 537 -3.61 -19.28 -3.55
N LYS A 538 -4.52 -18.78 -4.37
CA LYS A 538 -4.46 -17.43 -4.95
C LYS A 538 -4.55 -16.35 -3.87
N LEU A 539 -5.46 -16.51 -2.90
CA LEU A 539 -5.54 -15.65 -1.70
C LEU A 539 -4.20 -15.56 -0.95
N VAL A 540 -3.57 -16.71 -0.67
CA VAL A 540 -2.26 -16.78 0.01
C VAL A 540 -1.16 -16.16 -0.84
N ASN A 541 -1.11 -16.46 -2.14
CA ASN A 541 -0.11 -15.91 -3.06
C ASN A 541 -0.21 -14.39 -3.20
N PHE A 542 -1.42 -13.83 -3.33
CA PHE A 542 -1.61 -12.39 -3.41
C PHE A 542 -1.34 -11.70 -2.07
N THR A 543 -1.77 -12.28 -0.94
CA THR A 543 -1.44 -11.71 0.38
C THR A 543 0.07 -11.64 0.60
N LEU A 544 0.82 -12.67 0.21
CA LEU A 544 2.30 -12.65 0.24
C LEU A 544 2.87 -11.55 -0.68
N GLN A 545 2.35 -11.39 -1.89
CA GLN A 545 2.76 -10.34 -2.82
C GLN A 545 2.46 -8.94 -2.28
N ASP A 546 1.30 -8.72 -1.68
CA ASP A 546 0.89 -7.44 -1.08
C ASP A 546 1.82 -7.08 0.08
N MET A 547 2.05 -8.01 1.00
CA MET A 547 3.04 -7.86 2.08
C MET A 547 4.45 -7.56 1.54
N LYS A 548 4.81 -8.07 0.36
CA LYS A 548 6.11 -7.82 -0.27
C LYS A 548 6.14 -6.49 -1.06
N GLN A 549 4.99 -6.00 -1.52
CA GLN A 549 4.84 -4.76 -2.27
C GLN A 549 4.74 -3.53 -1.35
N ASP A 550 4.06 -3.65 -0.19
CA ASP A 550 4.01 -2.60 0.84
C ASP A 550 5.17 -2.64 1.85
N GLY A 551 6.07 -3.62 1.73
CA GLY A 551 7.26 -3.75 2.55
C GLY A 551 7.07 -4.43 3.91
N THR A 552 5.85 -4.80 4.30
CA THR A 552 5.57 -5.51 5.57
C THR A 552 6.38 -6.80 5.70
N TYR A 553 6.46 -7.60 4.62
CA TYR A 553 7.28 -8.80 4.54
C TYR A 553 8.76 -8.50 4.82
N ASP A 554 9.31 -7.41 4.27
CA ASP A 554 10.73 -7.08 4.46
C ASP A 554 11.00 -6.60 5.89
N ALA A 555 10.06 -5.90 6.52
CA ALA A 555 10.14 -5.54 7.94
C ALA A 555 10.11 -6.79 8.84
N LEU A 556 9.23 -7.76 8.57
CA LEU A 556 9.19 -9.05 9.27
C LEU A 556 10.45 -9.88 9.00
N TYR A 557 11.00 -9.86 7.79
CA TYR A 557 12.25 -10.52 7.46
C TYR A 557 13.42 -9.91 8.25
N ALA A 558 13.54 -8.58 8.26
CA ALA A 558 14.59 -7.86 8.98
C ALA A 558 14.56 -8.18 10.49
N LYS A 559 13.36 -8.14 11.10
CA LYS A 559 13.11 -8.51 12.52
C LYS A 559 13.77 -9.83 12.91
N TRP A 560 13.68 -10.86 12.06
CA TRP A 560 14.11 -12.22 12.39
C TRP A 560 15.49 -12.63 11.87
N PHE A 561 15.94 -12.10 10.73
CA PHE A 561 17.14 -12.62 10.05
C PHE A 561 18.35 -11.69 10.06
N ASP A 562 18.18 -10.38 10.22
CA ASP A 562 19.33 -9.46 10.31
C ASP A 562 20.20 -9.66 11.57
N PRO A 563 19.66 -10.04 12.75
CA PRO A 563 20.48 -10.43 13.90
C PRO A 563 21.40 -11.63 13.60
N LEU A 564 20.95 -12.58 12.76
CA LEU A 564 21.73 -13.75 12.35
C LEU A 564 22.85 -13.34 11.37
N LYS A 565 22.54 -12.48 10.38
CA LYS A 565 23.55 -11.90 9.46
C LYS A 565 24.63 -11.12 10.20
N ALA A 566 24.23 -10.31 11.19
CA ALA A 566 25.15 -9.53 12.02
C ALA A 566 26.12 -10.43 12.81
N TRP A 567 25.61 -11.48 13.45
CA TRP A 567 26.43 -12.45 14.19
C TRP A 567 27.41 -13.20 13.28
N LEU A 568 26.97 -13.65 12.10
CA LEU A 568 27.84 -14.31 11.12
C LEU A 568 28.98 -13.40 10.66
N THR A 569 28.66 -12.13 10.42
CA THR A 569 29.63 -11.09 10.05
C THR A 569 30.65 -10.87 11.15
N GLU A 570 30.23 -10.78 12.42
CA GLU A 570 31.11 -10.68 13.59
C GLU A 570 32.03 -11.89 13.75
N LYS A 571 31.55 -13.10 13.42
CA LYS A 571 32.35 -14.34 13.48
C LYS A 571 33.21 -14.58 12.22
N GLY A 572 33.02 -13.79 11.15
CA GLY A 572 33.68 -14.00 9.86
C GLY A 572 33.28 -15.30 9.16
N VAL A 573 32.04 -15.76 9.35
CA VAL A 573 31.50 -17.00 8.77
C VAL A 573 30.71 -16.67 7.51
N THR A 574 30.95 -17.42 6.43
CA THR A 574 30.48 -17.11 5.07
C THR A 574 29.18 -17.84 4.66
N VAL A 575 28.40 -18.33 5.63
CA VAL A 575 27.11 -19.00 5.37
C VAL A 575 26.03 -17.96 5.09
N GLU A 576 25.25 -18.15 4.02
CA GLU A 576 24.16 -17.25 3.62
C GLU A 576 22.91 -17.46 4.50
N VAL A 577 22.21 -16.36 4.85
CA VAL A 577 20.94 -16.39 5.61
C VAL A 577 19.83 -15.77 4.76
N GLY A 578 19.28 -16.63 3.92
CA GLY A 578 18.15 -16.39 3.02
C GLY A 578 18.47 -15.52 1.79
N GLN A 579 17.86 -15.91 0.66
CA GLN A 579 17.97 -15.32 -0.69
C GLN A 579 19.40 -15.33 -1.30
N GLN A 580 19.61 -15.61 -2.59
CA GLN A 580 18.82 -15.45 -3.83
C GLN A 580 18.95 -16.73 -4.72
N PRO A 581 18.43 -16.85 -5.97
CA PRO A 581 17.64 -15.89 -6.79
C PRO A 581 16.37 -16.48 -7.48
N PRO A 582 15.55 -15.65 -8.19
CA PRO A 582 15.39 -14.21 -8.07
C PRO A 582 14.02 -13.88 -7.46
N TYR A 583 14.03 -13.34 -6.23
CA TYR A 583 12.84 -13.08 -5.39
C TYR A 583 12.14 -14.36 -4.88
N PRO A 584 11.81 -14.46 -3.57
CA PRO A 584 11.01 -15.58 -3.05
C PRO A 584 9.55 -15.47 -3.50
N ILE A 585 8.97 -14.30 -3.21
CA ILE A 585 7.62 -13.92 -3.55
C ILE A 585 7.70 -13.21 -4.90
N GLN A 586 7.08 -13.80 -5.92
CA GLN A 586 7.05 -13.27 -7.28
C GLN A 586 5.88 -12.29 -7.39
N ILE A 587 6.19 -10.99 -7.51
CA ILE A 587 5.17 -9.95 -7.75
C ILE A 587 4.63 -10.11 -9.18
N ILE A 588 3.34 -10.40 -9.28
CA ILE A 588 2.62 -10.57 -10.54
C ILE A 588 1.93 -9.24 -10.91
N PRO A 589 2.10 -8.70 -12.13
CA PRO A 589 1.48 -7.43 -12.54
C PRO A 589 -0.06 -7.40 -12.46
N GLY A 590 -0.61 -6.20 -12.35
CA GLY A 590 -2.04 -5.93 -12.18
C GLY A 590 -2.37 -5.44 -10.77
N ASP A 591 -3.48 -4.72 -10.64
CA ASP A 591 -3.90 -4.12 -9.37
C ASP A 591 -4.30 -5.18 -8.33
N ALA A 592 -4.05 -4.87 -7.04
CA ALA A 592 -4.30 -5.77 -5.91
C ALA A 592 -5.75 -5.69 -5.37
N THR A 593 -6.46 -4.61 -5.71
CA THR A 593 -7.76 -4.20 -5.18
C THR A 593 -8.87 -5.25 -5.35
N ASN A 594 -8.99 -5.85 -6.54
CA ASN A 594 -10.06 -6.78 -6.90
C ASN A 594 -10.10 -8.07 -6.06
N TYR A 595 -8.99 -8.47 -5.42
CA TYR A 595 -8.94 -9.74 -4.67
C TYR A 595 -9.47 -9.64 -3.23
N LEU A 596 -9.86 -8.45 -2.75
CA LEU A 596 -10.78 -8.32 -1.62
C LEU A 596 -12.19 -8.70 -2.13
N PRO A 597 -12.76 -9.86 -1.76
CA PRO A 597 -13.76 -10.55 -2.58
C PRO A 597 -15.15 -9.88 -2.57
N GLN A 598 -15.33 -8.85 -3.41
CA GLN A 598 -16.51 -7.96 -3.45
C GLN A 598 -17.00 -7.58 -2.04
N ALA A 599 -16.03 -7.19 -1.20
CA ALA A 599 -16.18 -7.13 0.24
C ALA A 599 -17.03 -5.93 0.68
N LYS A 600 -18.35 -6.11 0.69
CA LYS A 600 -19.29 -5.18 1.34
C LYS A 600 -18.85 -4.90 2.78
N ALA A 601 -18.35 -3.68 3.03
CA ALA A 601 -18.17 -3.08 4.35
C ALA A 601 -17.67 -4.07 5.42
N LYS A 602 -16.42 -4.53 5.31
CA LYS A 602 -15.91 -5.50 6.29
C LYS A 602 -15.60 -4.78 7.61
N LEU A 603 -16.35 -5.14 8.65
CA LEU A 603 -16.17 -4.60 10.01
C LEU A 603 -14.99 -5.30 10.71
N LEU A 604 -13.87 -4.60 10.80
CA LEU A 604 -12.66 -5.00 11.54
C LEU A 604 -12.71 -4.42 12.96
N PRO A 605 -12.01 -4.95 13.98
CA PRO A 605 -11.93 -4.28 15.28
C PRO A 605 -11.06 -3.01 15.21
N SER A 606 -11.47 -1.95 15.90
CA SER A 606 -10.63 -0.75 16.07
C SER A 606 -9.57 -0.95 17.16
N LYS A 607 -8.48 -0.16 17.12
CA LYS A 607 -7.53 -0.02 18.23
C LYS A 607 -8.24 0.35 19.52
N ILE A 608 -9.33 1.14 19.46
CA ILE A 608 -10.17 1.47 20.61
C ILE A 608 -10.71 0.20 21.27
N LYS A 609 -11.24 -0.76 20.48
CA LYS A 609 -11.65 -2.08 20.98
C LYS A 609 -10.46 -2.84 21.59
N LEU A 610 -9.30 -2.89 20.93
CA LEU A 610 -8.13 -3.61 21.45
C LEU A 610 -7.60 -3.00 22.77
N ILE A 611 -7.61 -1.67 22.92
CA ILE A 611 -7.31 -0.95 24.17
C ILE A 611 -8.30 -1.34 25.27
N ARG A 612 -9.60 -1.42 24.96
CA ARG A 612 -10.66 -1.85 25.90
C ARG A 612 -10.46 -3.30 26.35
N ASP A 613 -10.28 -4.23 25.40
CA ASP A 613 -10.20 -5.68 25.65
C ASP A 613 -9.01 -6.07 26.54
N ARG A 614 -7.84 -5.44 26.35
CA ARG A 614 -6.67 -5.66 27.23
C ARG A 614 -6.73 -4.86 28.55
N GLY A 615 -7.91 -4.39 28.92
CA GLY A 615 -8.20 -3.81 30.25
C GLY A 615 -7.95 -2.31 30.37
N ASN A 616 -8.30 -1.53 29.33
CA ASN A 616 -8.06 -0.08 29.27
C ASN A 616 -6.58 0.31 29.44
N LYS A 617 -5.67 -0.41 28.78
CA LYS A 617 -4.24 -0.04 28.68
C LYS A 617 -3.94 0.49 27.28
N LEU A 618 -3.26 1.62 27.16
CA LEU A 618 -2.82 2.21 25.89
C LEU A 618 -1.30 2.02 25.75
N ILE A 619 -0.81 1.40 24.67
CA ILE A 619 0.63 1.14 24.50
C ILE A 619 1.21 2.15 23.50
N VAL A 620 2.16 2.95 23.95
CA VAL A 620 2.66 4.13 23.21
C VAL A 620 4.16 4.05 22.98
N GLY A 621 4.58 4.14 21.72
CA GLY A 621 5.98 4.28 21.36
C GLY A 621 6.49 5.69 21.65
N VAL A 622 7.47 5.83 22.56
CA VAL A 622 8.06 7.12 22.96
C VAL A 622 9.58 7.11 22.83
N LYS A 623 10.20 8.27 22.61
CA LYS A 623 11.67 8.39 22.64
C LYS A 623 12.19 8.43 24.09
N CYS A 624 13.39 7.88 24.29
CA CYS A 624 14.13 7.94 25.56
C CYS A 624 15.39 8.81 25.49
N ASP A 625 15.76 9.28 24.30
CA ASP A 625 17.05 9.90 23.97
C ASP A 625 16.90 11.30 23.32
N LEU A 626 15.74 11.95 23.46
CA LEU A 626 15.47 13.24 22.81
C LEU A 626 14.74 14.22 23.73
N ARG A 627 15.49 14.85 24.65
CA ARG A 627 15.01 15.99 25.43
C ARG A 627 14.72 17.19 24.50
N PRO A 628 13.67 18.00 24.74
CA PRO A 628 12.71 17.94 25.84
C PRO A 628 11.49 17.01 25.60
N PHE A 629 11.44 16.29 24.47
CA PHE A 629 10.25 15.56 24.03
C PHE A 629 10.05 14.21 24.71
N GLY A 630 11.13 13.44 24.91
CA GLY A 630 11.10 12.15 25.61
C GLY A 630 12.48 11.70 26.10
N TYR A 631 12.60 11.40 27.39
CA TYR A 631 13.85 11.01 28.04
C TYR A 631 13.63 9.98 29.15
N CYS A 632 14.44 8.93 29.19
CA CYS A 632 14.49 7.98 30.30
C CYS A 632 15.94 7.65 30.70
N LYS A 633 16.15 7.09 31.91
CA LYS A 633 17.52 6.80 32.42
C LYS A 633 18.14 5.54 31.84
N ASN A 634 17.31 4.56 31.48
CA ASN A 634 17.70 3.31 30.85
C ASN A 634 16.47 2.76 30.09
N PRO A 635 16.49 2.70 28.74
CA PRO A 635 15.39 2.13 27.97
C PRO A 635 15.01 0.70 28.36
N ALA A 636 15.95 -0.10 28.87
CA ALA A 636 15.69 -1.48 29.30
C ALA A 636 15.03 -1.59 30.70
N GLU A 637 14.77 -0.47 31.38
CA GLU A 637 14.06 -0.41 32.66
C GLU A 637 12.66 0.21 32.56
N VAL A 638 12.27 0.77 31.41
CA VAL A 638 10.95 1.38 31.19
C VAL A 638 9.87 0.29 31.15
N VAL A 639 8.89 0.39 32.04
CA VAL A 639 7.71 -0.49 32.08
C VAL A 639 6.38 0.26 32.07
N ASP A 640 6.38 1.55 32.36
CA ASP A 640 5.23 2.45 32.21
C ASP A 640 5.67 3.87 31.80
N CYS A 641 4.72 4.80 31.64
CA CYS A 641 5.02 6.17 31.25
C CYS A 641 5.55 7.08 32.38
N ASP A 642 5.58 6.66 33.64
CA ASP A 642 6.22 7.40 34.74
C ASP A 642 7.73 7.16 34.82
N ASP A 643 8.26 6.14 34.13
CA ASP A 643 9.70 5.94 33.90
C ASP A 643 10.32 6.93 32.88
N VAL A 644 9.49 7.68 32.14
CA VAL A 644 9.88 8.59 31.06
C VAL A 644 9.42 10.03 31.36
N GLU A 645 10.31 11.00 31.15
CA GLU A 645 10.06 12.44 31.30
C GLU A 645 10.08 13.12 29.90
N GLY A 646 9.05 13.87 29.52
CA GLY A 646 9.08 14.65 28.27
C GLY A 646 7.74 15.24 27.83
N PHE A 647 7.78 16.22 26.93
CA PHE A 647 6.59 16.88 26.37
C PHE A 647 5.63 15.91 25.66
N ASP A 648 6.16 14.99 24.84
CA ASP A 648 5.34 13.97 24.16
C ASP A 648 4.69 13.03 25.19
N VAL A 649 5.40 12.72 26.28
CA VAL A 649 4.94 11.82 27.35
C VAL A 649 3.85 12.46 28.21
N ASP A 650 3.99 13.74 28.57
CA ASP A 650 2.96 14.47 29.32
C ASP A 650 1.69 14.71 28.48
N LEU A 651 1.84 14.90 27.16
CA LEU A 651 0.71 14.94 26.23
C LEU A 651 -0.01 13.59 26.16
N VAL A 652 0.73 12.48 26.08
CA VAL A 652 0.17 11.11 26.14
C VAL A 652 -0.56 10.85 27.46
N LYS A 653 0.01 11.27 28.60
CA LYS A 653 -0.66 11.17 29.91
C LYS A 653 -1.97 11.95 29.94
N ALA A 654 -2.00 13.16 29.38
CA ALA A 654 -3.21 13.96 29.30
C ALA A 654 -4.28 13.37 28.38
N ILE A 655 -3.90 12.74 27.26
CA ILE A 655 -4.80 11.97 26.38
C ILE A 655 -5.35 10.75 27.15
N ALA A 656 -4.49 10.00 27.83
CA ALA A 656 -4.89 8.83 28.60
C ALA A 656 -5.82 9.16 29.78
N ASP A 657 -5.58 10.27 30.48
CA ASP A 657 -6.46 10.82 31.53
C ASP A 657 -7.85 11.20 30.99
N LYS A 658 -7.92 11.83 29.81
CA LYS A 658 -9.20 12.16 29.14
C LYS A 658 -9.98 10.90 28.74
N TRP A 659 -9.29 9.80 28.42
CA TRP A 659 -9.89 8.52 28.03
C TRP A 659 -10.22 7.60 29.22
N GLY A 660 -9.55 7.78 30.36
CA GLY A 660 -9.64 6.87 31.50
C GLY A 660 -8.90 5.55 31.28
N VAL A 661 -7.75 5.60 30.60
CA VAL A 661 -6.88 4.45 30.29
C VAL A 661 -5.51 4.58 30.97
N GLU A 662 -4.82 3.46 31.13
CA GLU A 662 -3.47 3.38 31.70
C GLU A 662 -2.42 3.44 30.57
N PRO A 663 -1.58 4.49 30.49
CA PRO A 663 -0.58 4.62 29.42
C PRO A 663 0.70 3.82 29.77
N ILE A 664 1.05 2.90 28.87
CA ILE A 664 2.24 2.04 28.94
C ILE A 664 3.22 2.50 27.86
N CYS A 665 4.35 3.06 28.27
CA CYS A 665 5.36 3.57 27.34
C CYS A 665 6.33 2.47 26.91
N VAL A 666 6.60 2.38 25.61
CA VAL A 666 7.58 1.48 24.99
C VAL A 666 8.66 2.34 24.33
N PRO A 667 9.96 2.17 24.67
CA PRO A 667 11.02 2.93 24.03
C PRO A 667 11.17 2.62 22.53
N VAL A 668 11.16 3.65 21.69
CA VAL A 668 11.34 3.55 20.24
C VAL A 668 12.47 4.46 19.73
N THR A 669 13.09 4.07 18.62
CA THR A 669 14.02 4.92 17.86
C THR A 669 13.31 5.53 16.65
N SER A 670 13.93 6.56 16.06
CA SER A 670 13.40 7.19 14.85
C SER A 670 13.24 6.18 13.69
N ALA A 671 14.08 5.14 13.63
CA ALA A 671 14.05 4.07 12.63
C ALA A 671 13.03 2.95 12.90
N ASN A 672 12.74 2.58 14.16
CA ASN A 672 11.90 1.40 14.46
C ASN A 672 10.44 1.70 14.84
N ARG A 673 10.10 2.97 15.13
CA ARG A 673 8.76 3.40 15.57
C ARG A 673 7.62 2.97 14.63
N ILE A 674 7.79 3.11 13.32
CA ILE A 674 6.77 2.70 12.32
C ILE A 674 6.58 1.18 12.32
N ALA A 675 7.67 0.40 12.28
CA ALA A 675 7.60 -1.05 12.26
C ALA A 675 6.93 -1.63 13.52
N LYS A 676 7.14 -1.01 14.70
CA LYS A 676 6.45 -1.39 15.95
C LYS A 676 4.95 -1.08 15.93
N LEU A 677 4.54 0.00 15.28
CA LEU A 677 3.13 0.36 15.12
C LEU A 677 2.41 -0.60 14.15
N LEU A 678 3.02 -0.87 12.99
CA LEU A 678 2.50 -1.79 11.99
C LEU A 678 2.42 -3.25 12.50
N SER A 679 3.39 -3.69 13.30
CA SER A 679 3.38 -5.01 13.95
C SER A 679 2.56 -5.07 15.25
N GLY A 680 1.80 -4.02 15.58
CA GLY A 680 0.89 -4.00 16.72
C GLY A 680 1.55 -4.00 18.11
N GLU A 681 2.87 -3.89 18.21
CA GLU A 681 3.62 -3.81 19.48
C GLU A 681 3.28 -2.52 20.25
N ILE A 682 2.90 -1.47 19.52
CA ILE A 682 2.35 -0.21 20.03
C ILE A 682 1.07 0.14 19.25
N ASP A 683 0.25 1.04 19.79
CA ASP A 683 -0.94 1.55 19.09
C ASP A 683 -0.80 3.00 18.65
N LEU A 684 0.09 3.75 19.29
CA LEU A 684 0.28 5.19 19.07
C LEU A 684 1.78 5.50 19.11
N ILE A 685 2.26 6.36 18.22
CA ILE A 685 3.62 6.90 18.28
C ILE A 685 3.57 8.34 18.81
N ALA A 686 4.20 8.56 19.96
CA ALA A 686 4.43 9.88 20.56
C ALA A 686 5.94 10.07 20.76
N ALA A 687 6.65 10.17 19.63
CA ALA A 687 8.09 10.01 19.55
C ALA A 687 8.75 11.05 18.64
N SER A 688 8.31 12.31 18.76
CA SER A 688 8.85 13.47 18.04
C SER A 688 8.96 13.19 16.54
N MET A 689 7.79 12.99 15.93
CA MET A 689 7.68 12.39 14.62
C MET A 689 7.17 13.39 13.61
N THR A 690 8.06 13.86 12.73
CA THR A 690 7.66 14.70 11.61
C THR A 690 6.61 13.99 10.78
N HIS A 691 5.46 14.64 10.63
CA HIS A 691 4.42 14.30 9.68
C HIS A 691 4.96 14.60 8.27
N THR A 692 4.89 13.62 7.37
CA THR A 692 5.43 13.67 6.00
C THR A 692 4.58 12.75 5.13
N GLN A 693 4.25 13.13 3.91
CA GLN A 693 3.46 12.32 2.97
C GLN A 693 4.03 10.91 2.83
N ALA A 694 5.36 10.77 2.71
CA ALA A 694 6.05 9.48 2.61
C ALA A 694 5.89 8.56 3.84
N ARG A 695 5.37 9.07 4.97
CA ARG A 695 4.99 8.29 6.16
C ARG A 695 3.47 8.12 6.26
N ASP A 696 2.71 9.13 5.86
CA ASP A 696 1.24 9.12 5.81
C ASP A 696 0.72 8.02 4.85
N VAL A 697 1.46 7.75 3.77
CA VAL A 697 1.27 6.60 2.85
C VAL A 697 1.28 5.23 3.57
N LEU A 698 1.92 5.12 4.74
CA LEU A 698 2.11 3.88 5.50
C LEU A 698 1.30 3.81 6.80
N ILE A 699 1.10 4.96 7.47
CA ILE A 699 0.44 5.09 8.77
C ILE A 699 -0.36 6.39 8.82
N ASP A 700 -1.53 6.42 9.46
CA ASP A 700 -2.27 7.67 9.71
C ASP A 700 -1.49 8.59 10.67
N PHE A 701 -1.80 9.89 10.65
CA PHE A 701 -1.34 10.87 11.64
C PHE A 701 -2.50 11.59 12.35
N SER A 702 -2.22 12.06 13.57
CA SER A 702 -3.07 13.06 14.22
C SER A 702 -2.89 14.46 13.60
N HIS A 703 -3.82 15.36 13.93
CA HIS A 703 -3.57 16.79 13.92
C HIS A 703 -2.20 17.12 14.53
N ASN A 704 -1.46 18.01 13.86
CA ASN A 704 -0.13 18.40 14.31
C ASN A 704 -0.19 19.11 15.67
N TYR A 705 0.72 18.75 16.58
CA TYR A 705 0.75 19.22 17.96
C TYR A 705 2.03 20.02 18.31
N PHE A 706 3.01 20.05 17.40
CA PHE A 706 4.25 20.82 17.54
C PHE A 706 4.78 21.25 16.15
N LYS A 707 5.62 22.29 16.13
CA LYS A 707 6.37 22.71 14.94
C LYS A 707 7.77 23.19 15.35
N ASP A 708 8.79 22.60 14.73
CA ASP A 708 10.21 22.99 14.83
C ASP A 708 10.76 23.28 13.41
N GLY A 709 12.07 23.30 13.25
CA GLY A 709 12.76 23.23 11.97
C GLY A 709 14.14 22.61 12.13
N GLN A 710 14.67 21.97 11.08
CA GLN A 710 15.99 21.35 11.13
C GLN A 710 17.08 22.40 11.40
N GLY A 711 17.83 22.19 12.49
CA GLY A 711 18.95 23.03 12.91
C GLY A 711 20.30 22.33 12.79
N LEU A 712 21.38 23.02 13.19
CA LEU A 712 22.73 22.49 13.16
C LEU A 712 23.50 22.85 14.43
N LEU A 713 24.08 21.84 15.09
CA LEU A 713 24.84 21.94 16.32
C LEU A 713 26.32 21.65 16.04
N VAL A 714 27.21 22.54 16.50
CA VAL A 714 28.65 22.48 16.22
C VAL A 714 29.47 22.78 17.47
N ARG A 715 30.75 22.41 17.45
CA ARG A 715 31.73 22.82 18.48
C ARG A 715 32.08 24.30 18.31
N CYS A 716 32.04 25.08 19.40
CA CYS A 716 32.46 26.47 19.40
C CYS A 716 33.98 26.64 19.53
N THR A 717 34.50 27.77 19.04
CA THR A 717 35.94 28.09 19.16
C THR A 717 36.30 28.54 20.58
N ASN A 718 35.33 29.09 21.32
CA ASN A 718 35.41 29.37 22.76
C ASN A 718 34.15 28.84 23.46
N GLU A 719 34.28 28.35 24.70
CA GLU A 719 33.14 27.97 25.55
C GLU A 719 32.14 29.14 25.71
N ARG A 720 30.84 28.86 25.58
CA ARG A 720 29.80 29.89 25.69
C ARG A 720 29.67 30.40 27.13
N THR A 721 30.06 31.66 27.33
CA THR A 721 30.09 32.31 28.66
C THR A 721 28.72 32.78 29.17
N ASN A 722 27.70 32.80 28.32
CA ASN A 722 26.29 33.00 28.69
C ASN A 722 25.50 31.77 28.26
N ILE A 723 25.11 30.91 29.19
CA ILE A 723 24.42 29.65 28.88
C ILE A 723 23.03 29.86 28.25
N ASN A 724 22.43 31.04 28.44
CA ASN A 724 21.17 31.43 27.82
C ASN A 724 21.31 31.91 26.36
N ASP A 725 22.54 32.03 25.84
CA ASP A 725 22.81 32.23 24.44
C ASP A 725 23.15 30.87 23.82
N VAL A 726 22.20 30.29 23.08
CA VAL A 726 22.33 28.94 22.50
C VAL A 726 23.18 28.96 21.21
N PHE A 727 23.46 30.14 20.65
CA PHE A 727 24.10 30.27 19.34
C PHE A 727 25.63 30.38 19.40
N CYS A 728 26.28 29.77 18.42
CA CYS A 728 27.72 29.75 18.28
C CYS A 728 28.19 30.80 17.27
N THR A 729 28.58 31.99 17.75
CA THR A 729 28.99 33.09 16.84
C THR A 729 30.44 33.00 16.35
N ASP A 730 31.24 32.02 16.80
CA ASP A 730 32.67 31.90 16.51
C ASP A 730 33.14 30.57 15.90
N ALA A 731 32.24 29.64 15.59
CA ALA A 731 32.56 28.39 14.88
C ALA A 731 33.07 28.62 13.43
N GLU A 732 33.63 27.59 12.80
CA GLU A 732 33.96 27.65 11.37
C GLU A 732 32.69 27.57 10.51
N ILE A 733 31.87 26.55 10.77
CA ILE A 733 30.56 26.30 10.14
C ILE A 733 29.55 27.36 10.61
N ARG A 734 28.67 27.80 9.72
CA ARG A 734 27.76 28.95 9.92
C ARG A 734 26.28 28.65 9.73
N GLY A 735 25.94 27.48 9.22
CA GLY A 735 24.56 27.00 9.04
C GLY A 735 24.54 25.75 8.16
N ILE A 736 23.35 25.36 7.70
CA ILE A 736 23.19 24.34 6.65
C ILE A 736 23.32 25.04 5.28
N ASP A 737 24.54 25.50 5.02
CA ASP A 737 24.94 26.37 3.91
C ASP A 737 26.31 25.95 3.34
N GLU A 738 26.92 26.76 2.47
CA GLU A 738 28.20 26.44 1.81
C GLU A 738 29.38 26.23 2.77
N THR A 739 29.25 26.59 4.06
CA THR A 739 30.28 26.33 5.07
C THR A 739 30.37 24.86 5.52
N LEU A 740 29.47 24.00 5.03
CA LEU A 740 29.55 22.54 5.17
C LEU A 740 30.42 21.83 4.11
N SER A 741 30.95 22.55 3.11
CA SER A 741 31.85 21.97 2.10
C SER A 741 33.06 21.30 2.77
N GLY A 742 33.29 20.02 2.42
CA GLY A 742 34.35 19.18 2.95
C GLY A 742 34.19 18.75 4.42
N LYS A 743 33.04 18.97 5.06
CA LYS A 743 32.74 18.57 6.45
C LYS A 743 32.06 17.20 6.54
N THR A 744 32.06 16.61 7.73
CA THR A 744 31.28 15.40 8.05
C THR A 744 30.15 15.73 9.03
N VAL A 745 28.90 15.36 8.70
CA VAL A 745 27.70 15.70 9.49
C VAL A 745 27.02 14.43 10.01
N ALA A 746 26.74 14.39 11.31
CA ALA A 746 25.96 13.33 11.96
C ALA A 746 24.45 13.64 11.91
N ALA A 747 23.63 12.61 11.69
CA ALA A 747 22.16 12.68 11.80
C ALA A 747 21.59 11.32 12.26
N LEU A 748 20.30 11.25 12.61
CA LEU A 748 19.67 10.04 13.14
C LEU A 748 19.07 9.15 12.04
N ALA A 749 19.26 7.82 12.16
CA ALA A 749 18.63 6.84 11.31
C ALA A 749 17.09 6.95 11.39
N GLY A 750 16.42 7.11 10.24
CA GLY A 750 14.97 7.27 10.16
C GLY A 750 14.44 8.65 10.61
N SER A 751 15.25 9.70 10.55
CA SER A 751 14.78 11.09 10.68
C SER A 751 14.78 11.83 9.34
N THR A 752 13.84 12.76 9.18
CA THR A 752 13.81 13.77 8.10
C THR A 752 15.15 14.49 7.98
N SER A 753 15.77 14.81 9.13
CA SER A 753 17.06 15.48 9.16
C SER A 753 18.17 14.68 8.45
N LEU A 754 18.17 13.34 8.51
CA LEU A 754 19.10 12.50 7.74
C LEU A 754 18.76 12.51 6.24
N GLU A 755 17.48 12.33 5.91
CA GLU A 755 16.93 12.33 4.54
C GLU A 755 17.30 13.64 3.81
N ASN A 756 17.08 14.78 4.48
CA ASN A 756 17.43 16.12 4.03
C ASN A 756 18.95 16.31 3.86
N MET A 757 19.77 15.85 4.81
CA MET A 757 21.22 15.96 4.67
C MET A 757 21.76 15.12 3.51
N MET A 758 21.21 13.92 3.25
CA MET A 758 21.57 13.12 2.08
C MET A 758 21.22 13.84 0.77
N LYS A 759 20.05 14.48 0.70
CA LYS A 759 19.64 15.31 -0.44
C LYS A 759 20.60 16.49 -0.67
N TRP A 760 20.97 17.22 0.39
CA TRP A 760 21.86 18.38 0.29
C TRP A 760 23.37 18.02 0.22
N GLN A 761 23.76 16.75 0.41
CA GLN A 761 25.17 16.33 0.43
C GLN A 761 25.92 16.78 -0.84
N ASN A 762 25.30 16.57 -2.01
CA ASN A 762 25.88 16.96 -3.30
C ASN A 762 25.72 18.47 -3.61
N GLU A 763 24.71 19.13 -3.02
CA GLU A 763 24.46 20.57 -3.20
C GLU A 763 25.51 21.42 -2.45
N LEU A 764 25.86 20.99 -1.24
CA LEU A 764 26.73 21.70 -0.30
C LEU A 764 28.16 21.11 -0.21
N ASP A 765 28.52 20.18 -1.10
CA ASP A 765 29.86 19.55 -1.17
C ASP A 765 30.29 18.87 0.16
N ILE A 766 29.35 18.22 0.83
CA ILE A 766 29.55 17.62 2.16
C ILE A 766 30.27 16.28 2.01
N SER A 767 31.38 16.10 2.73
CA SER A 767 32.26 14.93 2.56
C SER A 767 31.56 13.62 2.93
N GLU A 768 30.78 13.62 4.01
CA GLU A 768 30.09 12.43 4.50
C GLU A 768 28.90 12.82 5.40
N VAL A 769 27.79 12.09 5.30
CA VAL A 769 26.64 12.18 6.21
C VAL A 769 26.52 10.84 6.94
N ILE A 770 26.71 10.84 8.26
CA ILE A 770 26.80 9.63 9.07
C ILE A 770 25.49 9.38 9.84
N PRO A 771 24.80 8.25 9.62
CA PRO A 771 23.62 7.86 10.38
C PRO A 771 24.00 7.19 11.70
N PHE A 772 23.43 7.69 12.81
CA PHE A 772 23.52 7.11 14.16
C PHE A 772 22.16 6.55 14.61
N GLN A 773 22.15 5.56 15.52
CA GLN A 773 20.90 4.93 15.97
C GLN A 773 20.24 5.69 17.12
N THR A 774 21.04 6.41 17.91
CA THR A 774 20.59 7.22 19.06
C THR A 774 21.23 8.60 19.08
N THR A 775 20.58 9.56 19.74
CA THR A 775 21.13 10.92 19.90
C THR A 775 22.42 10.93 20.71
N ASP A 776 22.54 10.07 21.72
CA ASP A 776 23.74 9.95 22.56
C ASP A 776 24.98 9.55 21.73
N GLU A 777 24.86 8.62 20.79
CA GLU A 777 25.98 8.24 19.91
C GLU A 777 26.45 9.43 19.06
N ALA A 778 25.51 10.15 18.44
CA ALA A 778 25.82 11.29 17.57
C ALA A 778 26.43 12.48 18.34
N ILE A 779 25.91 12.78 19.54
CA ILE A 779 26.43 13.83 20.42
C ILE A 779 27.83 13.46 20.95
N ASN A 780 28.06 12.21 21.37
CA ASN A 780 29.40 11.77 21.77
C ASN A 780 30.40 11.82 20.61
N ALA A 781 29.99 11.47 19.38
CA ALA A 781 30.84 11.59 18.21
C ALA A 781 31.23 13.05 17.92
N LEU A 782 30.27 13.99 18.01
CA LEU A 782 30.53 15.42 17.88
C LEU A 782 31.44 15.97 19.00
N LEU A 783 31.25 15.55 20.25
CA LEU A 783 32.06 16.02 21.39
C LEU A 783 33.50 15.52 21.33
N ASN A 784 33.69 14.22 21.09
CA ASN A 784 35.00 13.57 21.09
C ASN A 784 35.75 13.72 19.76
N ASN A 785 35.10 14.23 18.71
CA ASN A 785 35.56 14.19 17.30
C ASN A 785 35.84 12.74 16.86
N GLU A 786 34.98 11.80 17.25
CA GLU A 786 35.01 10.44 16.73
C GLU A 786 34.47 10.43 15.29
N GLN A 787 34.97 9.52 14.46
CA GLN A 787 34.66 9.43 13.02
C GLN A 787 34.91 10.73 12.21
N ASN A 788 35.55 11.74 12.81
CA ASN A 788 35.70 13.12 12.30
C ASN A 788 34.38 13.92 12.16
N VAL A 789 33.34 13.60 12.93
CA VAL A 789 32.10 14.39 12.94
C VAL A 789 32.39 15.86 13.29
N ASP A 790 32.00 16.79 12.40
CA ASP A 790 32.17 18.24 12.57
C ASP A 790 30.90 18.92 13.11
N ALA A 791 29.72 18.38 12.77
CA ALA A 791 28.42 18.89 13.15
C ALA A 791 27.41 17.76 13.38
N PHE A 792 26.36 18.02 14.18
CA PHE A 792 25.19 17.16 14.35
C PHE A 792 23.92 17.93 13.96
N THR A 793 22.97 17.26 13.31
CA THR A 793 21.68 17.85 12.93
C THR A 793 20.49 16.98 13.32
N THR A 794 19.53 17.65 13.96
CA THR A 794 18.13 17.26 14.15
C THR A 794 17.37 18.58 14.38
N ASP A 795 16.16 18.48 14.89
CA ASP A 795 15.20 19.54 15.21
C ASP A 795 15.78 20.54 16.22
N SER A 796 15.55 21.84 15.99
CA SER A 796 16.30 22.91 16.66
C SER A 796 16.08 23.00 18.17
N VAL A 797 14.89 22.66 18.66
CA VAL A 797 14.54 22.69 20.08
C VAL A 797 15.24 21.53 20.83
N ALA A 798 15.38 20.37 20.19
CA ALA A 798 16.16 19.27 20.75
C ALA A 798 17.67 19.60 20.75
N LEU A 799 18.20 20.14 19.64
CA LEU A 799 19.59 20.59 19.59
C LEU A 799 19.91 21.69 20.62
N ALA A 800 18.96 22.62 20.85
CA ALA A 800 19.10 23.68 21.85
C ALA A 800 19.31 23.11 23.26
N GLN A 801 18.66 21.99 23.61
CA GLN A 801 18.80 21.39 24.94
C GLN A 801 20.24 20.94 25.22
N PHE A 802 20.91 20.29 24.25
CA PHE A 802 22.30 19.90 24.39
C PHE A 802 23.25 21.09 24.63
N THR A 803 22.87 22.31 24.23
CA THR A 803 23.65 23.52 24.53
C THR A 803 23.61 23.92 26.02
N TYR A 804 22.60 23.51 26.79
CA TYR A 804 22.58 23.74 28.25
C TYR A 804 23.46 22.74 29.00
N GLU A 805 23.63 21.54 28.43
CA GLU A 805 24.41 20.44 29.00
C GLU A 805 25.89 20.51 28.58
N HIS A 806 26.17 21.02 27.38
CA HIS A 806 27.50 21.21 26.79
C HIS A 806 27.77 22.68 26.38
N PRO A 807 28.37 23.51 27.26
CA PRO A 807 28.80 24.88 26.95
C PRO A 807 29.78 25.01 25.78
N GLU A 808 30.46 23.92 25.41
CA GLU A 808 31.38 23.78 24.29
C GLU A 808 30.71 23.59 22.92
N LEU A 809 29.42 23.21 22.89
CA LEU A 809 28.61 23.12 21.68
C LEU A 809 27.70 24.35 21.53
N GLY A 810 27.20 24.65 20.33
CA GLY A 810 26.20 25.69 20.09
C GLY A 810 25.56 25.63 18.71
N LEU A 811 24.38 26.24 18.56
CA LEU A 811 23.61 26.27 17.32
C LEU A 811 24.20 27.25 16.29
N VAL A 812 24.10 26.92 15.00
CA VAL A 812 24.49 27.82 13.91
C VAL A 812 23.43 27.88 12.80
N GLY A 813 23.38 29.02 12.10
CA GLY A 813 22.56 29.24 10.93
C GLY A 813 21.14 29.72 11.20
N LYS A 814 20.33 29.67 10.13
CA LYS A 814 18.88 29.63 10.19
C LYS A 814 18.43 28.17 10.09
N LEU A 815 17.20 27.90 10.52
CA LEU A 815 16.54 26.64 10.22
C LEU A 815 16.29 26.53 8.70
N ARG A 816 16.39 25.32 8.16
CA ARG A 816 16.31 25.07 6.70
C ARG A 816 15.04 24.31 6.28
N THR A 817 14.28 23.79 7.25
CA THR A 817 12.97 23.14 7.05
C THR A 817 11.95 23.65 8.09
N GLU A 818 10.70 23.23 7.93
CA GLU A 818 9.65 23.34 8.92
C GLU A 818 9.19 21.93 9.31
N GLU A 819 9.50 21.49 10.52
CA GLU A 819 9.22 20.12 11.00
C GLU A 819 7.92 20.12 11.82
N HIS A 820 6.80 19.76 11.20
CA HIS A 820 5.50 19.60 11.87
C HIS A 820 5.42 18.22 12.54
N TYR A 821 5.12 18.12 13.84
CA TYR A 821 4.95 16.82 14.51
C TYR A 821 3.48 16.44 14.67
N GLY A 822 3.15 15.22 14.24
CA GLY A 822 1.89 14.54 14.51
C GLY A 822 2.13 13.25 15.31
N LEU A 823 1.09 12.75 15.99
CA LEU A 823 1.13 11.42 16.61
C LEU A 823 0.87 10.37 15.52
N GLY A 824 1.69 9.32 15.45
CA GLY A 824 1.54 8.26 14.45
C GLY A 824 0.50 7.21 14.87
N ILE A 825 -0.41 6.86 13.96
CA ILE A 825 -1.65 6.09 14.18
C ILE A 825 -1.74 4.99 13.09
N PRO A 826 -2.33 3.80 13.33
CA PRO A 826 -2.46 2.80 12.26
C PRO A 826 -3.36 3.30 11.14
N SER A 827 -2.88 3.18 9.90
CA SER A 827 -3.60 3.61 8.69
C SER A 827 -4.98 2.94 8.58
N GLY A 828 -6.03 3.74 8.35
CA GLY A 828 -7.40 3.30 8.14
C GLY A 828 -8.25 3.11 9.40
N ASP A 829 -7.68 3.23 10.61
CA ASP A 829 -8.47 3.25 11.85
C ASP A 829 -9.02 4.66 12.14
N THR A 830 -9.90 5.10 11.25
CA THR A 830 -10.59 6.39 11.33
C THR A 830 -11.23 6.68 12.70
N PRO A 831 -11.95 5.75 13.35
CA PRO A 831 -12.48 5.98 14.71
C PRO A 831 -11.40 6.30 15.75
N PHE A 832 -10.22 5.68 15.65
CA PHE A 832 -9.10 5.92 16.56
C PHE A 832 -8.33 7.21 16.22
N ARG A 833 -8.09 7.48 14.93
CA ARG A 833 -7.59 8.75 14.40
C ARG A 833 -8.41 9.93 14.96
N ASP A 834 -9.72 9.85 14.83
CA ASP A 834 -10.61 10.94 15.22
C ASP A 834 -10.75 11.06 16.73
N LEU A 835 -10.76 9.94 17.48
CA LEU A 835 -10.67 10.01 18.93
C LEU A 835 -9.38 10.73 19.39
N VAL A 836 -8.23 10.51 18.74
CA VAL A 836 -6.99 11.25 19.04
C VAL A 836 -7.17 12.73 18.70
N ASN A 837 -7.63 13.06 17.48
CA ASN A 837 -7.83 14.44 17.03
C ASN A 837 -8.79 15.23 17.94
N PHE A 838 -9.97 14.70 18.24
CA PHE A 838 -10.93 15.32 19.14
C PHE A 838 -10.39 15.49 20.57
N THR A 839 -9.49 14.60 21.02
CA THR A 839 -8.87 14.72 22.34
C THR A 839 -7.79 15.80 22.36
N LEU A 840 -7.00 15.94 21.29
CA LEU A 840 -6.09 17.07 21.11
C LEU A 840 -6.85 18.40 21.08
N GLN A 841 -8.00 18.46 20.40
CA GLN A 841 -8.89 19.62 20.40
C GLN A 841 -9.45 19.95 21.80
N ASP A 842 -9.94 18.97 22.55
CA ASP A 842 -10.44 19.17 23.93
C ASP A 842 -9.33 19.65 24.88
N LEU A 843 -8.14 19.05 24.81
CA LEU A 843 -6.94 19.51 25.55
C LEU A 843 -6.50 20.93 25.14
N LYS A 844 -6.73 21.33 23.87
CA LYS A 844 -6.49 22.70 23.39
C LYS A 844 -7.52 23.69 23.95
N MET A 845 -8.81 23.33 23.93
CA MET A 845 -9.93 24.14 24.41
C MET A 845 -9.91 24.36 25.93
N GLY A 846 -9.72 23.30 26.72
CA GLY A 846 -9.57 23.39 28.19
C GLY A 846 -8.25 24.06 28.64
N ARG A 847 -7.31 24.20 27.70
CA ARG A 847 -5.94 24.72 27.84
C ARG A 847 -4.97 23.80 28.60
N GLU A 848 -5.30 22.53 28.80
CA GLU A 848 -4.36 21.53 29.32
C GLU A 848 -3.14 21.39 28.40
N TYR A 849 -3.33 21.29 27.07
CA TYR A 849 -2.23 21.29 26.10
C TYR A 849 -1.36 22.54 26.23
N ASN A 850 -1.99 23.72 26.30
CA ASN A 850 -1.28 24.99 26.46
C ASN A 850 -0.45 24.98 27.77
N LYS A 851 -0.98 24.43 28.86
CA LYS A 851 -0.24 24.30 30.12
C LYS A 851 0.96 23.35 29.98
N ILE A 852 0.80 22.18 29.35
CA ILE A 852 1.90 21.24 29.13
C ILE A 852 3.01 21.89 28.29
N TYR A 853 2.63 22.65 27.26
CA TYR A 853 3.56 23.45 26.46
C TYR A 853 4.25 24.57 27.28
N GLU A 854 3.49 25.29 28.11
CA GLU A 854 4.02 26.33 29.01
C GLU A 854 4.95 25.77 30.11
N ASP A 855 4.72 24.53 30.57
CA ASP A 855 5.57 23.84 31.56
C ASP A 855 6.90 23.36 30.97
N TRP A 856 6.93 22.92 29.70
CA TRP A 856 8.15 22.44 29.02
C TRP A 856 8.94 23.55 28.31
N PHE A 857 8.26 24.47 27.62
CA PHE A 857 8.90 25.52 26.80
C PHE A 857 8.82 26.93 27.41
N GLY A 858 8.08 27.09 28.52
CA GLY A 858 7.99 28.31 29.31
C GLY A 858 6.88 29.28 28.88
N LEU A 859 6.40 30.08 29.84
CA LEU A 859 5.30 31.07 29.73
C LEU A 859 5.44 32.16 28.64
N THR A 860 6.57 32.21 27.93
CA THR A 860 6.82 33.14 26.81
C THR A 860 6.92 32.46 25.45
N ALA A 861 6.95 31.13 25.40
CA ALA A 861 6.80 30.39 24.16
C ALA A 861 5.32 30.40 23.73
N ILE A 862 5.06 30.43 22.43
CA ILE A 862 3.71 30.42 21.86
C ILE A 862 3.33 28.96 21.59
N PRO A 863 2.28 28.38 22.23
CA PRO A 863 1.86 27.01 21.99
C PRO A 863 1.29 26.83 20.57
N TYR A 864 1.67 25.75 19.89
CA TYR A 864 1.28 25.46 18.50
C TYR A 864 -0.24 25.55 18.28
N ARG A 865 -0.68 26.04 17.11
CA ARG A 865 -2.10 26.08 16.72
C ARG A 865 -2.53 24.70 16.23
N ILE A 866 -2.78 23.80 17.18
CA ILE A 866 -3.72 22.70 16.96
C ILE A 866 -5.03 23.33 16.45
N GLU A 867 -5.55 22.82 15.33
CA GLU A 867 -6.84 23.22 14.78
C GLU A 867 -7.94 22.92 15.81
N VAL A 868 -8.90 23.82 16.00
CA VAL A 868 -10.06 23.61 16.88
C VAL A 868 -11.30 23.89 16.05
N LEU A 869 -12.09 22.85 15.82
CA LEU A 869 -13.29 22.91 15.00
C LEU A 869 -14.49 23.41 15.80
N GLN A 870 -15.55 23.80 15.10
CA GLN A 870 -16.84 24.09 15.72
C GLN A 870 -17.48 22.79 16.25
N SER A 871 -18.44 22.97 17.17
CA SER A 871 -19.10 21.93 17.99
C SER A 871 -18.16 21.15 18.93
N SER A 872 -18.76 20.33 19.81
CA SER A 872 -17.99 19.52 20.77
C SER A 872 -17.57 18.18 20.15
N PRO A 873 -16.49 17.54 20.62
CA PRO A 873 -16.15 16.15 20.30
C PRO A 873 -17.39 15.22 20.24
N PRO A 874 -17.69 14.57 19.10
CA PRO A 874 -18.88 13.73 18.93
C PRO A 874 -18.75 12.39 19.66
N ILE A 875 -17.52 11.94 19.89
CA ILE A 875 -17.16 10.66 20.51
C ILE A 875 -16.19 10.85 21.68
N THR A 876 -16.19 9.89 22.60
CA THR A 876 -15.21 9.74 23.67
C THR A 876 -14.68 8.32 23.66
N PHE A 877 -13.61 8.01 24.40
CA PHE A 877 -13.10 6.64 24.50
C PHE A 877 -14.14 5.60 24.98
N THR A 878 -15.26 6.04 25.57
CA THR A 878 -16.37 5.15 25.99
C THR A 878 -17.57 5.11 25.03
N SER A 879 -17.64 6.00 24.03
CA SER A 879 -18.72 6.03 23.01
C SER A 879 -18.25 5.80 21.58
N ALA A 880 -16.94 5.89 21.31
CA ALA A 880 -16.36 5.65 19.99
C ALA A 880 -16.55 4.18 19.52
N PRO A 881 -16.66 3.93 18.19
CA PRO A 881 -16.82 2.59 17.63
C PRO A 881 -15.79 1.56 18.08
N ASP A 882 -16.26 0.34 18.35
CA ASP A 882 -15.41 -0.86 18.52
C ASP A 882 -14.91 -1.43 17.17
N THR A 883 -15.35 -0.86 16.05
CA THR A 883 -15.09 -1.38 14.70
C THR A 883 -14.71 -0.30 13.69
N ILE A 884 -13.82 -0.66 12.78
CA ILE A 884 -13.47 0.05 11.54
C ILE A 884 -14.35 -0.52 10.42
N GLU A 885 -14.88 0.32 9.54
CA GLU A 885 -15.55 -0.11 8.32
C GLU A 885 -14.59 -0.01 7.13
N VAL A 886 -14.22 -1.13 6.50
CA VAL A 886 -13.37 -1.10 5.29
C VAL A 886 -14.26 -0.93 4.06
N LEU A 887 -14.11 0.22 3.41
CA LEU A 887 -14.77 0.56 2.15
C LEU A 887 -13.84 0.34 0.94
N GLU A 888 -14.45 0.18 -0.23
CA GLU A 888 -13.82 0.34 -1.54
C GLU A 888 -13.47 1.82 -1.75
N THR A 889 -12.24 2.12 -2.20
CA THR A 889 -11.74 3.49 -2.27
C THR A 889 -12.10 4.17 -3.59
N LYS A 890 -12.46 5.46 -3.55
CA LYS A 890 -12.75 6.24 -4.77
C LYS A 890 -11.52 6.40 -5.69
N ILE A 891 -10.32 6.09 -5.21
CA ILE A 891 -9.11 5.91 -6.02
C ILE A 891 -9.32 4.91 -7.17
N ASP A 892 -10.09 3.84 -6.94
CA ASP A 892 -10.24 2.77 -7.94
C ASP A 892 -11.18 3.20 -9.09
N ILE A 893 -12.05 4.18 -8.85
CA ILE A 893 -12.80 4.90 -9.90
C ILE A 893 -11.84 5.74 -10.75
N ILE A 894 -10.89 6.44 -10.12
CA ILE A 894 -9.89 7.27 -10.81
C ILE A 894 -8.97 6.39 -11.68
N LYS A 895 -8.52 5.24 -11.16
CA LYS A 895 -7.82 4.22 -11.95
C LYS A 895 -8.67 3.79 -13.16
N SER A 896 -9.92 3.40 -12.94
CA SER A 896 -10.81 2.92 -14.01
C SER A 896 -10.98 3.96 -15.13
N ILE A 897 -11.14 5.25 -14.77
CA ILE A 897 -11.20 6.37 -15.74
C ILE A 897 -9.86 6.51 -16.49
N ASN A 898 -8.73 6.44 -15.78
CA ASN A 898 -7.41 6.51 -16.39
C ASN A 898 -7.15 5.33 -17.34
N GLU A 899 -7.58 4.12 -16.99
CA GLU A 899 -7.51 2.90 -17.82
C GLU A 899 -8.49 2.91 -19.00
N GLY A 900 -9.34 3.94 -19.11
CA GLY A 900 -10.23 4.17 -20.26
C GLY A 900 -11.62 3.56 -20.13
N ASP A 901 -12.07 3.17 -18.93
CA ASP A 901 -13.48 2.84 -18.71
C ASP A 901 -14.36 4.09 -18.93
N ASN A 902 -15.38 3.93 -19.77
CA ASN A 902 -16.32 4.98 -20.15
C ASN A 902 -17.61 4.94 -19.30
N ASP A 903 -17.85 3.86 -18.55
CA ASP A 903 -18.95 3.75 -17.59
C ASP A 903 -18.52 4.20 -16.17
N ALA A 904 -17.20 4.31 -15.90
CA ALA A 904 -16.64 4.89 -14.70
C ALA A 904 -16.77 6.43 -14.66
N SER A 905 -17.14 6.98 -13.50
CA SER A 905 -17.27 8.43 -13.28
C SER A 905 -17.09 8.77 -11.81
N LEU A 906 -16.26 9.78 -11.52
CA LEU A 906 -16.11 10.41 -10.21
C LEU A 906 -16.98 11.68 -10.14
N VAL A 907 -17.79 11.83 -9.10
CA VAL A 907 -18.74 12.95 -8.97
C VAL A 907 -18.41 13.84 -7.78
N ALA A 908 -18.12 15.12 -8.04
CA ALA A 908 -17.97 16.15 -7.01
C ALA A 908 -19.23 17.01 -6.89
N ALA A 909 -19.71 17.24 -5.67
CA ALA A 909 -20.81 18.17 -5.41
C ALA A 909 -20.30 19.53 -4.91
N ILE A 910 -20.96 20.58 -5.39
CA ILE A 910 -20.79 22.00 -5.02
C ILE A 910 -22.13 22.57 -4.54
N GLN A 911 -22.11 23.73 -3.88
CA GLN A 911 -23.32 24.51 -3.58
C GLN A 911 -23.43 25.67 -4.58
N ALA A 912 -24.09 25.48 -5.73
CA ALA A 912 -23.93 26.36 -6.89
C ALA A 912 -24.68 27.71 -6.83
N ASN A 913 -24.87 28.27 -5.63
CA ASN A 913 -25.48 29.57 -5.34
C ASN A 913 -24.69 30.40 -4.30
N PHE A 914 -23.40 30.11 -4.13
CA PHE A 914 -22.52 30.60 -3.07
C PHE A 914 -21.28 31.35 -3.63
N PRO A 915 -21.45 32.43 -4.44
CA PRO A 915 -20.32 33.16 -5.03
C PRO A 915 -19.50 33.90 -3.96
N PRO A 916 -18.16 34.03 -4.10
CA PRO A 916 -17.33 33.59 -5.24
C PRO A 916 -16.94 32.10 -5.20
N ILE A 917 -17.23 31.41 -4.09
CA ILE A 917 -16.80 30.02 -3.82
C ILE A 917 -17.34 29.03 -4.87
N SER A 918 -18.66 29.02 -5.12
CA SER A 918 -19.27 28.24 -6.21
C SER A 918 -20.60 28.83 -6.70
N ASN A 919 -20.81 28.86 -8.03
CA ASN A 919 -21.97 29.49 -8.66
C ASN A 919 -22.32 28.83 -10.02
N LYS A 920 -23.55 29.06 -10.52
CA LYS A 920 -24.08 28.44 -11.75
C LYS A 920 -24.50 29.48 -12.80
N LEU A 921 -23.65 29.70 -13.79
CA LEU A 921 -23.94 30.57 -14.94
C LEU A 921 -24.69 29.78 -16.02
N GLY A 922 -25.99 29.59 -15.79
CA GLY A 922 -26.91 28.91 -16.70
C GLY A 922 -26.75 27.39 -16.67
N THR A 923 -25.82 26.86 -17.47
CA THR A 923 -25.45 25.43 -17.49
C THR A 923 -23.98 25.18 -17.15
N VAL A 924 -23.20 26.23 -16.92
CA VAL A 924 -21.78 26.15 -16.58
C VAL A 924 -21.59 26.46 -15.10
N PHE A 925 -20.83 25.64 -14.40
CA PHE A 925 -20.39 25.91 -13.03
C PHE A 925 -19.10 26.74 -13.05
N VAL A 926 -18.99 27.69 -12.12
CA VAL A 926 -17.81 28.57 -11.94
C VAL A 926 -17.62 28.85 -10.45
N GLY A 927 -16.40 29.23 -10.05
CA GLY A 927 -16.06 29.58 -8.67
C GLY A 927 -14.76 28.91 -8.22
N PHE A 928 -14.20 29.38 -7.12
CA PHE A 928 -12.96 28.88 -6.52
C PHE A 928 -12.96 27.34 -6.33
N ASP A 929 -14.04 26.79 -5.76
CA ASP A 929 -14.19 25.33 -5.58
C ASP A 929 -14.25 24.57 -6.92
N VAL A 930 -14.82 25.19 -7.96
CA VAL A 930 -14.98 24.59 -9.29
C VAL A 930 -13.64 24.52 -10.00
N ASP A 931 -12.79 25.53 -9.83
CA ASP A 931 -11.43 25.53 -10.40
C ASP A 931 -10.48 24.64 -9.59
N LEU A 932 -10.71 24.47 -8.28
CA LEU A 932 -10.05 23.45 -7.47
C LEU A 932 -10.43 22.02 -7.91
N ILE A 933 -11.71 21.72 -8.18
CA ILE A 933 -12.14 20.42 -8.76
C ILE A 933 -11.47 20.18 -10.12
N LYS A 934 -11.41 21.19 -10.99
CA LYS A 934 -10.72 21.08 -12.30
C LYS A 934 -9.24 20.76 -12.13
N GLU A 935 -8.57 21.36 -11.15
CA GLU A 935 -7.17 21.07 -10.90
C GLU A 935 -6.98 19.66 -10.33
N PHE A 936 -7.82 19.19 -9.40
CA PHE A 936 -7.83 17.77 -8.99
C PHE A 936 -8.01 16.83 -10.20
N ALA A 937 -8.97 17.12 -11.08
CA ALA A 937 -9.20 16.35 -12.30
C ALA A 937 -7.99 16.37 -13.27
N ARG A 938 -7.27 17.50 -13.37
CA ARG A 938 -5.98 17.57 -14.06
C ARG A 938 -4.92 16.71 -13.38
N ARG A 939 -4.73 16.85 -12.07
CA ARG A 939 -3.67 16.16 -11.30
C ARG A 939 -3.82 14.64 -11.29
N TRP A 940 -5.05 14.13 -11.26
CA TRP A 940 -5.36 12.71 -11.13
C TRP A 940 -5.62 12.00 -12.46
N MET A 941 -6.13 12.73 -13.47
CA MET A 941 -6.65 12.14 -14.72
C MET A 941 -6.20 12.88 -15.99
N SER A 942 -5.22 13.79 -15.89
CA SER A 942 -4.71 14.63 -17.00
C SER A 942 -5.79 15.45 -17.74
N ASN A 943 -7.00 15.55 -17.19
CA ASN A 943 -8.17 16.11 -17.85
C ASN A 943 -9.01 16.90 -16.85
N GLU A 944 -8.98 18.23 -16.96
CA GLU A 944 -9.71 19.15 -16.07
C GLU A 944 -11.24 18.97 -16.07
N ASN A 945 -11.80 18.21 -17.02
CA ASN A 945 -13.24 17.93 -17.13
C ASN A 945 -13.60 16.46 -16.78
N ALA A 946 -12.67 15.67 -16.21
CA ALA A 946 -12.91 14.27 -15.88
C ALA A 946 -13.79 14.05 -14.63
N ILE A 947 -13.85 15.02 -13.72
CA ILE A 947 -14.75 14.98 -12.56
C ILE A 947 -16.10 15.62 -12.95
N ALA A 948 -17.18 14.86 -12.79
CA ALA A 948 -18.53 15.36 -13.02
C ALA A 948 -18.97 16.26 -11.85
N ILE A 949 -19.43 17.48 -12.16
CA ILE A 949 -19.83 18.47 -11.14
C ILE A 949 -21.35 18.46 -10.94
N LYS A 950 -21.78 18.32 -9.69
CA LYS A 950 -23.19 18.30 -9.26
C LYS A 950 -23.52 19.47 -8.34
N ASP A 951 -24.76 19.93 -8.40
CA ASP A 951 -25.32 21.01 -7.57
C ASP A 951 -26.19 20.39 -6.48
N VAL A 952 -25.85 20.63 -5.19
CA VAL A 952 -26.54 20.00 -4.05
C VAL A 952 -26.93 21.07 -3.01
N PRO A 953 -28.19 21.09 -2.52
CA PRO A 953 -28.64 22.01 -1.48
C PRO A 953 -27.80 21.95 -0.19
N ALA A 954 -27.67 23.10 0.49
CA ALA A 954 -26.77 23.26 1.62
C ALA A 954 -26.99 22.25 2.76
N ASP A 955 -28.26 21.86 2.96
CA ASP A 955 -28.79 20.90 3.94
C ASP A 955 -28.77 19.43 3.46
N GLU A 956 -28.66 19.17 2.15
CA GLU A 956 -28.59 17.81 1.59
C GLU A 956 -27.15 17.31 1.36
N ARG A 957 -26.13 18.18 1.40
CA ARG A 957 -24.72 17.88 1.09
C ARG A 957 -24.17 16.63 1.79
N ILE A 958 -24.18 16.59 3.12
CA ILE A 958 -23.63 15.47 3.90
C ILE A 958 -24.37 14.17 3.57
N GLN A 959 -25.71 14.21 3.58
CA GLN A 959 -26.54 13.03 3.32
C GLN A 959 -26.35 12.48 1.91
N THR A 960 -26.06 13.33 0.92
CA THR A 960 -25.84 12.95 -0.48
C THR A 960 -24.47 12.28 -0.71
N LEU A 961 -23.49 12.48 0.17
CA LEU A 961 -22.22 11.74 0.18
C LEU A 961 -22.31 10.41 0.96
N VAL A 962 -23.26 10.30 1.89
CA VAL A 962 -23.45 9.13 2.77
C VAL A 962 -24.47 8.11 2.24
N ASP A 963 -25.42 8.52 1.38
CA ASP A 963 -26.52 7.67 0.90
C ASP A 963 -26.74 7.80 -0.62
N ASP A 964 -26.23 6.80 -1.36
CA ASP A 964 -26.38 6.65 -2.81
C ASP A 964 -27.85 6.53 -3.28
N GLU A 965 -28.80 6.12 -2.43
CA GLU A 965 -30.22 6.00 -2.81
C GLU A 965 -30.95 7.36 -2.82
N VAL A 966 -30.41 8.40 -2.15
CA VAL A 966 -31.11 9.68 -1.95
C VAL A 966 -31.01 10.61 -3.16
N ASN A 967 -29.83 10.73 -3.77
CA ASN A 967 -29.54 11.71 -4.83
C ASN A 967 -28.36 11.23 -5.71
N ASP A 968 -28.63 10.53 -6.84
CA ASP A 968 -27.69 10.11 -7.92
C ASP A 968 -26.17 10.24 -7.58
N LYS A 969 -25.58 9.27 -6.86
CA LYS A 969 -24.14 9.09 -6.51
C LYS A 969 -23.25 10.34 -6.47
N VAL A 970 -22.75 10.69 -5.29
CA VAL A 970 -21.68 11.68 -5.10
C VAL A 970 -20.48 11.04 -4.39
N ASP A 971 -19.29 11.33 -4.88
CA ASP A 971 -18.04 10.75 -4.36
C ASP A 971 -17.24 11.74 -3.50
N MET A 972 -17.40 13.06 -3.69
CA MET A 972 -16.74 14.09 -2.87
C MET A 972 -17.54 15.41 -2.77
N LEU A 973 -17.28 16.21 -1.74
CA LEU A 973 -17.89 17.52 -1.50
C LEU A 973 -16.81 18.63 -1.53
N VAL A 974 -16.85 19.51 -2.54
CA VAL A 974 -16.01 20.72 -2.61
C VAL A 974 -16.98 21.90 -2.77
N ALA A 975 -17.49 22.40 -1.64
CA ALA A 975 -18.77 23.11 -1.62
C ALA A 975 -18.86 24.25 -0.59
N GLY A 976 -17.76 24.94 -0.28
CA GLY A 976 -17.68 25.88 0.84
C GLY A 976 -18.08 25.20 2.15
N LEU A 977 -17.54 24.01 2.41
CA LEU A 977 -18.02 23.11 3.44
C LEU A 977 -17.19 23.26 4.72
N THR A 978 -17.69 24.05 5.67
CA THR A 978 -17.06 24.16 7.00
C THR A 978 -16.92 22.77 7.66
N ARG A 979 -15.70 22.43 8.04
CA ARG A 979 -15.39 21.25 8.84
C ARG A 979 -15.79 21.49 10.30
N THR A 980 -16.51 20.54 10.90
CA THR A 980 -16.97 20.63 12.30
C THR A 980 -16.88 19.28 12.99
N ASN A 981 -16.70 19.26 14.31
CA ASN A 981 -16.64 18.02 15.08
C ASN A 981 -17.93 17.18 14.92
N ASP A 982 -19.08 17.80 14.69
CA ASP A 982 -20.35 17.12 14.41
C ASP A 982 -20.40 16.50 12.99
N ARG A 983 -19.68 17.07 12.01
CA ARG A 983 -19.61 16.58 10.61
C ARG A 983 -18.56 15.49 10.41
N ASP A 984 -17.42 15.60 11.09
CA ASP A 984 -16.37 14.56 11.19
C ASP A 984 -16.91 13.23 11.78
N LYS A 985 -18.16 13.20 12.29
CA LYS A 985 -18.86 11.98 12.74
C LYS A 985 -19.45 11.15 11.58
N ASP A 986 -19.76 11.78 10.45
CA ASP A 986 -20.55 11.19 9.36
C ASP A 986 -19.80 11.13 8.02
N ILE A 987 -18.77 11.97 7.83
CA ILE A 987 -17.87 11.97 6.66
C ILE A 987 -16.43 12.29 7.08
N ASP A 988 -15.46 11.85 6.28
CA ASP A 988 -14.05 12.26 6.43
C ASP A 988 -13.83 13.63 5.75
N PHE A 989 -12.78 14.34 6.19
CA PHE A 989 -12.37 15.62 5.60
C PHE A 989 -10.88 15.65 5.25
N SER A 990 -10.55 16.41 4.21
CA SER A 990 -9.17 16.83 3.95
C SER A 990 -8.62 17.79 5.02
N ILE A 991 -7.33 18.08 4.94
CA ILE A 991 -6.76 19.31 5.50
C ILE A 991 -7.56 20.55 5.04
N THR A 992 -7.63 21.55 5.90
CA THR A 992 -8.30 22.83 5.61
C THR A 992 -7.64 23.51 4.40
N TYR A 993 -8.42 23.80 3.35
CA TYR A 993 -7.93 24.44 2.12
C TYR A 993 -8.26 25.94 2.03
N PHE A 994 -9.21 26.40 2.85
CA PHE A 994 -9.64 27.80 2.91
C PHE A 994 -10.16 28.12 4.32
N LEU A 995 -10.02 29.37 4.77
CA LEU A 995 -10.46 29.79 6.11
C LEU A 995 -11.17 31.15 6.01
N ASP A 996 -12.48 31.16 6.28
CA ASP A 996 -13.28 32.38 6.43
C ASP A 996 -13.71 32.55 7.91
N GLY A 997 -14.58 33.51 8.18
CA GLY A 997 -15.37 33.59 9.40
C GLY A 997 -16.76 34.13 9.09
N GLN A 998 -17.77 33.71 9.84
CA GLN A 998 -19.13 34.23 9.66
C GLN A 998 -19.20 35.73 9.99
N GLY A 999 -19.88 36.50 9.13
CA GLY A 999 -20.12 37.93 9.30
C GLY A 999 -21.59 38.32 9.14
N PHE A 1000 -21.86 39.62 8.99
CA PHE A 1000 -23.22 40.15 8.75
C PHE A 1000 -23.23 41.17 7.61
N LEU A 1001 -24.21 41.05 6.72
CA LEU A 1001 -24.50 41.96 5.62
C LEU A 1001 -25.77 42.76 5.97
N VAL A 1002 -25.65 44.09 5.94
CA VAL A 1002 -26.72 45.03 6.32
C VAL A 1002 -26.87 46.10 5.23
N ARG A 1003 -27.92 46.90 5.29
CA ARG A 1003 -28.10 48.04 4.37
C ARG A 1003 -27.19 49.20 4.74
N ASP A 1004 -26.70 49.93 3.73
CA ASP A 1004 -25.83 51.09 3.91
C ASP A 1004 -26.48 52.22 4.73
N ASP A 1005 -27.80 52.39 4.58
CA ASP A 1005 -28.56 53.50 5.14
C ASP A 1005 -29.25 53.21 6.49
N ASP A 1006 -29.10 52.00 7.02
CA ASP A 1006 -29.57 51.66 8.38
C ASP A 1006 -28.58 52.13 9.46
N GLU A 1007 -29.12 52.47 10.64
CA GLU A 1007 -28.37 52.74 11.87
C GLU A 1007 -27.86 51.41 12.52
N ILE A 1008 -27.16 50.58 11.74
CA ILE A 1008 -26.49 49.35 12.17
C ILE A 1008 -25.02 49.42 11.72
N ASN A 1009 -24.08 49.32 12.67
CA ASN A 1009 -22.65 49.55 12.42
C ASN A 1009 -21.73 48.56 13.12
N ASP A 1010 -22.18 47.95 14.22
CA ASP A 1010 -21.44 46.95 14.99
C ASP A 1010 -22.40 45.82 15.44
N LEU A 1011 -21.85 44.72 15.96
CA LEU A 1011 -22.64 43.53 16.34
C LEU A 1011 -23.71 43.81 17.42
N ASN A 1012 -23.55 44.85 18.25
CA ASN A 1012 -24.50 45.19 19.30
C ASN A 1012 -25.78 45.87 18.76
N ASP A 1013 -25.69 46.56 17.62
CA ASP A 1013 -26.85 47.15 16.92
C ASP A 1013 -27.82 46.06 16.39
N LEU A 1014 -27.41 44.80 16.40
CA LEU A 1014 -28.22 43.62 16.05
C LEU A 1014 -29.02 43.01 17.22
N ASP A 1015 -28.93 43.54 18.44
CA ASP A 1015 -29.75 43.03 19.56
C ASP A 1015 -31.26 43.16 19.27
N GLY A 1016 -31.98 42.04 19.44
CA GLY A 1016 -33.40 41.92 19.16
C GLY A 1016 -33.77 41.96 17.68
N LYS A 1017 -32.82 41.98 16.73
CA LYS A 1017 -33.08 42.16 15.29
C LYS A 1017 -33.39 40.85 14.55
N LYS A 1018 -34.11 40.94 13.43
CA LYS A 1018 -34.33 39.83 12.48
C LYS A 1018 -33.08 39.61 11.62
N VAL A 1019 -32.52 38.41 11.64
CA VAL A 1019 -31.35 38.03 10.82
C VAL A 1019 -31.75 36.93 9.84
N ALA A 1020 -31.71 37.20 8.53
CA ALA A 1020 -31.81 36.17 7.51
C ALA A 1020 -30.59 35.25 7.56
N VAL A 1021 -30.81 33.95 7.35
CA VAL A 1021 -29.78 32.92 7.40
C VAL A 1021 -30.25 31.70 6.60
N LEU A 1022 -29.35 30.87 6.08
CA LEU A 1022 -29.71 29.69 5.30
C LEU A 1022 -29.93 28.46 6.17
N THR A 1023 -30.86 27.57 5.77
CA THR A 1023 -30.97 26.23 6.34
C THR A 1023 -29.76 25.36 5.97
N GLY A 1024 -29.27 24.53 6.91
CA GLY A 1024 -28.15 23.60 6.67
C GLY A 1024 -26.74 24.21 6.72
N THR A 1025 -26.60 25.48 7.07
CA THR A 1025 -25.29 26.14 7.23
C THR A 1025 -24.87 26.25 8.70
N THR A 1026 -23.57 26.15 8.98
CA THR A 1026 -22.97 26.46 10.30
C THR A 1026 -23.36 27.85 10.77
N SER A 1027 -23.55 28.78 9.83
CA SER A 1027 -24.03 30.13 10.07
C SER A 1027 -25.37 30.18 10.84
N LEU A 1028 -26.24 29.18 10.68
CA LEU A 1028 -27.48 29.02 11.44
C LEU A 1028 -27.23 28.56 12.88
N ASP A 1029 -26.40 27.52 13.04
CA ASP A 1029 -26.12 26.89 14.32
C ASP A 1029 -25.39 27.86 15.26
N THR A 1030 -24.42 28.62 14.72
CA THR A 1030 -23.68 29.66 15.45
C THR A 1030 -24.62 30.74 16.02
N ILE A 1031 -25.53 31.30 15.23
CA ILE A 1031 -26.45 32.35 15.76
C ILE A 1031 -27.58 31.80 16.63
N GLN A 1032 -27.88 30.49 16.57
CA GLN A 1032 -28.76 29.83 17.53
C GLN A 1032 -28.05 29.46 18.84
N ASN A 1033 -26.72 29.36 18.84
CA ASN A 1033 -25.94 28.99 20.01
C ASN A 1033 -25.74 30.18 20.98
N THR A 1034 -26.80 30.49 21.74
CA THR A 1034 -26.79 31.54 22.79
C THR A 1034 -25.87 31.24 23.99
N GLN A 1035 -25.03 30.19 23.92
CA GLN A 1035 -23.99 29.91 24.92
C GLN A 1035 -22.61 30.45 24.51
N LEU A 1036 -22.42 30.83 23.24
CA LEU A 1036 -21.19 31.45 22.77
C LEU A 1036 -20.94 32.77 23.53
N PRO A 1037 -19.70 33.05 24.01
CA PRO A 1037 -19.42 34.25 24.80
C PRO A 1037 -19.78 35.57 24.11
N ILE A 1038 -19.80 35.59 22.77
CA ILE A 1038 -20.13 36.74 21.94
C ILE A 1038 -21.62 37.10 21.95
N PHE A 1039 -22.52 36.11 22.16
CA PHE A 1039 -23.97 36.31 22.25
C PHE A 1039 -24.51 36.42 23.69
N LYS A 1040 -23.61 36.46 24.67
CA LYS A 1040 -23.97 36.50 26.10
C LYS A 1040 -24.94 37.64 26.47
N ASP A 1041 -24.82 38.78 25.80
CA ASP A 1041 -25.63 39.99 26.05
C ASP A 1041 -26.35 40.49 24.77
N ILE A 1042 -26.51 39.65 23.73
CA ILE A 1042 -27.09 39.98 22.41
C ILE A 1042 -28.07 38.87 21.97
N GLN A 1043 -29.31 39.19 21.60
CA GLN A 1043 -30.33 38.21 21.18
C GLN A 1043 -30.79 38.41 19.73
N LEU A 1044 -30.23 37.63 18.81
CA LEU A 1044 -30.65 37.62 17.40
C LEU A 1044 -31.96 36.85 17.21
N GLN A 1045 -32.79 37.26 16.24
CA GLN A 1045 -33.97 36.53 15.80
C GLN A 1045 -33.69 35.88 14.43
N PRO A 1046 -33.23 34.62 14.36
CA PRO A 1046 -32.97 33.94 13.10
C PRO A 1046 -34.24 33.76 12.27
N VAL A 1047 -34.15 34.10 10.98
CA VAL A 1047 -35.19 33.92 9.97
C VAL A 1047 -34.61 33.00 8.89
N PRO A 1048 -34.94 31.70 8.87
CA PRO A 1048 -34.37 30.75 7.93
C PRO A 1048 -34.95 30.93 6.51
N PHE A 1049 -34.08 30.79 5.51
CA PHE A 1049 -34.39 30.80 4.08
C PHE A 1049 -33.73 29.60 3.38
N ASN A 1050 -34.26 29.19 2.22
CA ASN A 1050 -33.75 28.04 1.47
C ASN A 1050 -32.77 28.46 0.36
N SER A 1051 -32.59 29.76 0.12
CA SER A 1051 -31.64 30.28 -0.88
C SER A 1051 -31.16 31.69 -0.56
N VAL A 1052 -29.95 32.01 -1.03
CA VAL A 1052 -29.35 33.36 -0.94
C VAL A 1052 -30.26 34.42 -1.57
N ALA A 1053 -30.92 34.10 -2.68
CA ALA A 1053 -31.84 35.01 -3.37
C ALA A 1053 -33.03 35.41 -2.50
N GLU A 1054 -33.68 34.47 -1.82
CA GLU A 1054 -34.80 34.76 -0.91
C GLU A 1054 -34.36 35.59 0.31
N ALA A 1055 -33.18 35.28 0.87
CA ALA A 1055 -32.59 36.03 1.98
C ALA A 1055 -32.27 37.48 1.58
N LEU A 1056 -31.75 37.72 0.38
CA LEU A 1056 -31.50 39.06 -0.16
C LEU A 1056 -32.78 39.81 -0.52
N GLU A 1057 -33.78 39.15 -1.11
CA GLU A 1057 -35.10 39.76 -1.32
C GLU A 1057 -35.73 40.19 0.01
N ALA A 1058 -35.60 39.40 1.07
CA ALA A 1058 -36.03 39.76 2.41
C ALA A 1058 -35.21 40.91 3.02
N LEU A 1059 -33.90 40.99 2.74
CA LEU A 1059 -33.03 42.08 3.18
C LEU A 1059 -33.32 43.39 2.42
N GLN A 1060 -33.77 43.35 1.16
CA GLN A 1060 -34.16 44.55 0.40
C GLN A 1060 -35.64 44.92 0.55
N SER A 1061 -36.46 44.02 1.10
CA SER A 1061 -37.91 44.16 1.22
C SER A 1061 -38.35 45.42 1.96
N GLN A 1062 -39.31 46.14 1.37
CA GLN A 1062 -39.98 47.30 1.97
C GLN A 1062 -41.27 46.92 2.72
N ASN A 1063 -41.50 45.62 2.98
CA ASN A 1063 -42.66 45.12 3.72
C ASN A 1063 -42.22 44.60 5.10
N ASP A 1064 -42.55 45.32 6.18
CA ASP A 1064 -42.14 45.03 7.57
C ASP A 1064 -42.45 43.59 8.05
N GLU A 1065 -43.47 42.92 7.49
CA GLU A 1065 -43.77 41.52 7.79
C GLU A 1065 -42.67 40.57 7.29
N VAL A 1066 -42.15 40.81 6.08
CA VAL A 1066 -41.13 39.99 5.37
C VAL A 1066 -39.70 40.50 5.61
N ARG A 1067 -39.52 41.81 5.78
CA ARG A 1067 -38.22 42.48 5.93
C ARG A 1067 -37.42 41.90 7.09
N VAL A 1068 -36.13 41.68 6.87
CA VAL A 1068 -35.11 41.42 7.91
C VAL A 1068 -34.21 42.63 8.13
N ASP A 1069 -33.48 42.67 9.25
CA ASP A 1069 -32.50 43.71 9.56
C ASP A 1069 -31.15 43.44 8.90
N ALA A 1070 -30.68 42.19 8.93
CA ALA A 1070 -29.40 41.72 8.40
C ALA A 1070 -29.54 40.36 7.68
N TYR A 1071 -28.53 39.98 6.91
CA TYR A 1071 -28.27 38.60 6.45
C TYR A 1071 -26.93 38.14 7.04
N THR A 1072 -26.80 36.87 7.44
CA THR A 1072 -25.53 36.30 7.92
C THR A 1072 -25.12 35.08 7.10
N SER A 1073 -23.83 35.04 6.79
CA SER A 1073 -23.13 34.02 6.03
C SER A 1073 -21.62 34.28 6.19
N ASP A 1074 -20.83 33.39 5.62
CA ASP A 1074 -19.38 33.44 5.53
C ASP A 1074 -18.94 34.70 4.75
N SER A 1075 -17.88 35.37 5.21
CA SER A 1075 -17.67 36.78 4.90
C SER A 1075 -17.22 37.10 3.48
N VAL A 1076 -16.58 36.18 2.75
CA VAL A 1076 -16.25 36.40 1.33
C VAL A 1076 -17.51 36.39 0.46
N VAL A 1077 -18.51 35.57 0.82
CA VAL A 1077 -19.82 35.55 0.16
C VAL A 1077 -20.55 36.87 0.45
N LEU A 1078 -20.54 37.33 1.71
CA LEU A 1078 -21.13 38.62 2.05
C LEU A 1078 -20.45 39.80 1.34
N ALA A 1079 -19.13 39.75 1.15
CA ALA A 1079 -18.37 40.77 0.43
C ALA A 1079 -18.75 40.83 -1.06
N ALA A 1080 -18.83 39.68 -1.75
CA ALA A 1080 -19.28 39.61 -3.14
C ALA A 1080 -20.72 40.13 -3.30
N LEU A 1081 -21.63 39.71 -2.41
CA LEU A 1081 -23.03 40.18 -2.43
C LEU A 1081 -23.18 41.68 -2.16
N ALA A 1082 -22.32 42.28 -1.33
CA ALA A 1082 -22.29 43.73 -1.14
C ALA A 1082 -21.91 44.48 -2.44
N GLN A 1083 -20.93 43.96 -3.18
CA GLN A 1083 -20.49 44.53 -4.45
C GLN A 1083 -21.54 44.37 -5.57
N ASP A 1084 -22.10 43.18 -5.75
CA ASP A 1084 -23.06 42.86 -6.82
C ASP A 1084 -24.39 43.59 -6.67
N VAL A 1085 -24.91 43.65 -5.44
CA VAL A 1085 -26.29 44.12 -5.18
C VAL A 1085 -26.34 45.64 -4.98
N GLY A 1086 -25.33 46.21 -4.33
CA GLY A 1086 -25.20 47.63 -4.04
C GLY A 1086 -26.18 48.18 -2.98
N GLY A 1087 -25.74 49.19 -2.23
CA GLY A 1087 -26.51 49.73 -1.10
C GLY A 1087 -26.47 48.85 0.15
N LEU A 1088 -25.53 47.90 0.21
CA LEU A 1088 -25.29 46.98 1.32
C LEU A 1088 -23.82 47.03 1.73
N LYS A 1089 -23.56 46.85 3.03
CA LYS A 1089 -22.23 46.78 3.65
C LYS A 1089 -22.10 45.52 4.50
N VAL A 1090 -20.91 44.93 4.51
CA VAL A 1090 -20.54 43.92 5.51
C VAL A 1090 -20.08 44.63 6.78
N LEU A 1091 -20.37 44.08 7.96
CA LEU A 1091 -19.81 44.55 9.24
C LEU A 1091 -18.36 44.06 9.41
N ASP A 1092 -17.57 44.78 10.22
CA ASP A 1092 -16.16 44.45 10.46
C ASP A 1092 -15.99 43.19 11.33
N GLU A 1093 -16.98 42.85 12.18
CA GLU A 1093 -16.91 41.70 13.08
C GLU A 1093 -16.98 40.34 12.36
N ARG A 1094 -16.25 39.37 12.92
CA ARG A 1094 -16.41 37.94 12.64
C ARG A 1094 -16.78 37.22 13.92
N ILE A 1095 -17.71 36.27 13.83
CA ILE A 1095 -18.30 35.60 15.01
C ILE A 1095 -17.93 34.12 15.14
N SER A 1096 -17.28 33.56 14.12
CA SER A 1096 -16.72 32.19 14.06
C SER A 1096 -15.43 32.17 13.23
N GLU A 1097 -14.69 31.07 13.31
CA GLU A 1097 -13.76 30.63 12.26
C GLU A 1097 -14.47 29.53 11.45
N GLU A 1098 -14.49 29.64 10.12
CA GLU A 1098 -15.11 28.68 9.18
C GLU A 1098 -13.99 28.01 8.34
N PRO A 1099 -13.33 26.95 8.85
CA PRO A 1099 -12.34 26.19 8.08
C PRO A 1099 -13.04 25.30 7.04
N TYR A 1100 -12.80 25.53 5.74
CA TYR A 1100 -13.33 24.66 4.69
C TYR A 1100 -12.40 23.48 4.42
N GLY A 1101 -12.96 22.28 4.43
CA GLY A 1101 -12.29 21.04 4.01
C GLY A 1101 -13.09 20.35 2.89
N VAL A 1102 -12.41 19.56 2.08
CA VAL A 1102 -13.06 18.68 1.10
C VAL A 1102 -13.66 17.50 1.85
N GLY A 1103 -14.97 17.30 1.75
CA GLY A 1103 -15.65 16.15 2.33
C GLY A 1103 -15.49 14.91 1.44
N VAL A 1104 -15.11 13.78 2.03
CA VAL A 1104 -14.94 12.48 1.36
C VAL A 1104 -15.61 11.38 2.19
N PRO A 1105 -15.89 10.18 1.64
CA PRO A 1105 -16.61 9.14 2.38
C PRO A 1105 -15.89 8.81 3.69
N HIS A 1106 -16.66 8.71 4.77
CA HIS A 1106 -16.16 8.24 6.06
C HIS A 1106 -15.41 6.91 5.84
N TYR A 1107 -14.25 6.73 6.47
CA TYR A 1107 -13.36 5.57 6.35
C TYR A 1107 -12.58 5.42 5.02
N ASP A 1108 -12.83 6.22 3.96
CA ASP A 1108 -11.98 6.23 2.75
C ASP A 1108 -10.73 7.11 2.94
N TYR A 1109 -9.88 6.69 3.88
CA TYR A 1109 -8.64 7.38 4.23
C TYR A 1109 -7.70 7.53 3.02
N GLN A 1110 -7.69 6.56 2.09
CA GLN A 1110 -6.82 6.63 0.91
C GLN A 1110 -7.27 7.76 -0.03
N PHE A 1111 -8.57 7.92 -0.28
CA PHE A 1111 -9.07 9.03 -1.09
C PHE A 1111 -8.93 10.39 -0.38
N ARG A 1112 -9.12 10.44 0.94
CA ARG A 1112 -8.74 11.59 1.79
C ARG A 1112 -7.28 11.99 1.58
N ASP A 1113 -6.37 11.02 1.54
CA ASP A 1113 -4.94 11.26 1.41
C ASP A 1113 -4.55 11.71 0.01
N LEU A 1114 -5.15 11.15 -1.03
CA LEU A 1114 -5.03 11.68 -2.38
C LEU A 1114 -5.37 13.18 -2.44
N VAL A 1115 -6.46 13.59 -1.79
CA VAL A 1115 -6.85 15.01 -1.69
C VAL A 1115 -5.83 15.81 -0.87
N ASN A 1116 -5.40 15.33 0.31
CA ASN A 1116 -4.41 15.98 1.17
C ASN A 1116 -3.07 16.21 0.47
N PHE A 1117 -2.57 15.21 -0.25
CA PHE A 1117 -1.32 15.29 -1.01
C PHE A 1117 -1.48 16.23 -2.20
N THR A 1118 -2.62 16.18 -2.90
CA THR A 1118 -2.87 17.05 -4.05
C THR A 1118 -2.98 18.52 -3.66
N LEU A 1119 -3.67 18.83 -2.55
CA LEU A 1119 -3.73 20.17 -1.94
C LEU A 1119 -2.33 20.71 -1.60
N GLN A 1120 -1.46 19.86 -1.07
CA GLN A 1120 -0.07 20.21 -0.81
C GLN A 1120 0.73 20.47 -2.09
N GLU A 1121 0.60 19.65 -3.13
CA GLU A 1121 1.34 19.87 -4.38
C GLU A 1121 0.90 21.13 -5.13
N ILE A 1122 -0.42 21.40 -5.22
CA ILE A 1122 -0.89 22.66 -5.83
C ILE A 1122 -0.45 23.90 -5.04
N LYS A 1123 -0.18 23.78 -3.73
CA LYS A 1123 0.42 24.86 -2.94
C LYS A 1123 1.95 24.94 -3.16
N ARG A 1124 2.66 23.80 -3.19
CA ARG A 1124 4.12 23.71 -3.44
C ARG A 1124 4.53 24.31 -4.79
N ASP A 1125 3.70 24.21 -5.82
CA ASP A 1125 3.93 24.80 -7.15
C ASP A 1125 3.18 26.12 -7.42
N CYS A 1126 2.58 26.73 -6.38
CA CYS A 1126 1.81 27.98 -6.43
C CYS A 1126 0.58 27.98 -7.37
N THR A 1127 0.13 26.82 -7.87
CA THR A 1127 -1.13 26.71 -8.61
C THR A 1127 -2.34 27.09 -7.75
N TYR A 1128 -2.35 26.72 -6.47
CA TYR A 1128 -3.38 27.11 -5.51
C TYR A 1128 -3.45 28.64 -5.34
N ASP A 1129 -2.29 29.28 -5.15
CA ASP A 1129 -2.23 30.73 -4.94
C ASP A 1129 -2.76 31.49 -6.17
N ARG A 1130 -2.49 31.00 -7.39
CA ARG A 1130 -3.09 31.54 -8.62
C ARG A 1130 -4.62 31.34 -8.65
N ILE A 1131 -5.12 30.14 -8.35
CA ILE A 1131 -6.57 29.86 -8.30
C ILE A 1131 -7.24 30.75 -7.24
N TYR A 1132 -6.55 31.10 -6.16
CA TYR A 1132 -7.02 32.05 -5.16
C TYR A 1132 -7.05 33.49 -5.73
N GLU A 1133 -5.95 33.96 -6.34
CA GLU A 1133 -5.87 35.30 -6.96
C GLU A 1133 -6.90 35.52 -8.08
N ASP A 1134 -7.27 34.47 -8.84
CA ASP A 1134 -8.33 34.52 -9.86
C ASP A 1134 -9.74 34.80 -9.28
N TRP A 1135 -9.95 34.66 -7.96
CA TRP A 1135 -11.26 34.81 -7.30
C TRP A 1135 -11.31 35.84 -6.15
N PHE A 1136 -10.18 36.36 -5.65
CA PHE A 1136 -10.13 37.25 -4.46
C PHE A 1136 -9.17 38.46 -4.59
N ASP A 1137 -9.72 39.66 -4.86
CA ASP A 1137 -8.96 40.89 -5.18
C ASP A 1137 -8.07 41.51 -4.06
N ASP A 1138 -8.27 41.18 -2.78
CA ASP A 1138 -7.65 41.93 -1.64
C ASP A 1138 -7.40 41.06 -0.38
N THR A 1139 -7.07 39.78 -0.55
CA THR A 1139 -6.70 38.87 0.57
C THR A 1139 -5.48 38.02 0.24
N THR A 1140 -4.65 37.73 1.25
CA THR A 1140 -3.56 36.75 1.13
C THR A 1140 -4.15 35.35 1.00
N PRO A 1141 -3.69 34.51 0.05
CA PRO A 1141 -4.09 33.10 -0.03
C PRO A 1141 -3.94 32.36 1.29
N TYR A 1142 -4.80 31.38 1.55
CA TYR A 1142 -4.66 30.55 2.75
C TYR A 1142 -3.36 29.74 2.68
N GLU A 1143 -2.64 29.70 3.79
CA GLU A 1143 -1.44 28.87 3.92
C GLU A 1143 -1.85 27.44 4.25
N ILE A 1144 -2.20 26.68 3.21
CA ILE A 1144 -2.39 25.23 3.26
C ILE A 1144 -1.17 24.61 3.94
N GLU A 1145 -1.39 23.69 4.89
CA GLU A 1145 -0.32 23.02 5.60
C GLU A 1145 0.51 22.16 4.63
N ILE A 1146 1.82 22.39 4.56
CA ILE A 1146 2.76 21.63 3.74
C ILE A 1146 3.69 20.82 4.64
N TRP A 1147 3.74 19.51 4.45
CA TRP A 1147 4.65 18.64 5.17
C TRP A 1147 6.05 18.62 4.50
N PRO A 1148 7.16 18.46 5.25
CA PRO A 1148 8.53 18.69 4.75
C PRO A 1148 9.13 17.48 4.02
N ASP A 1149 8.39 16.86 3.11
CA ASP A 1149 8.89 15.73 2.30
C ASP A 1149 10.12 16.11 1.47
N ALA A 1150 11.12 15.22 1.45
CA ALA A 1150 12.36 15.45 0.70
C ALA A 1150 12.12 15.54 -0.83
N THR A 1151 11.01 15.00 -1.33
CA THR A 1151 10.57 15.07 -2.73
C THR A 1151 9.04 15.16 -2.80
N PRO A 1152 8.47 15.95 -3.73
CA PRO A 1152 7.05 15.86 -4.10
C PRO A 1152 6.59 14.43 -4.35
N LEU A 1153 5.33 14.13 -4.01
CA LEU A 1153 4.74 12.84 -4.30
C LEU A 1153 4.36 12.79 -5.79
N THR A 1154 4.88 11.80 -6.51
CA THR A 1154 4.72 11.69 -7.98
C THR A 1154 3.77 10.56 -8.40
N GLU A 1155 3.52 9.61 -7.51
CA GLU A 1155 2.55 8.52 -7.66
C GLU A 1155 1.94 8.23 -6.28
N TYR A 1156 0.64 7.94 -6.24
CA TYR A 1156 -0.02 7.42 -5.05
C TYR A 1156 -1.08 6.37 -5.41
N LYS A 1157 -0.89 5.15 -4.90
CA LYS A 1157 -1.79 3.99 -5.08
C LYS A 1157 -2.09 3.68 -6.55
N GLY A 1158 -1.13 3.95 -7.46
CA GLY A 1158 -1.27 3.77 -8.90
C GLY A 1158 -1.83 4.99 -9.67
N ILE A 1159 -2.12 6.09 -9.00
CA ILE A 1159 -2.44 7.38 -9.64
C ILE A 1159 -1.15 8.20 -9.76
N ASN A 1160 -0.70 8.47 -10.99
CA ASN A 1160 0.41 9.40 -11.23
C ASN A 1160 -0.07 10.84 -11.03
N LEU A 1161 0.63 11.60 -10.18
CA LEU A 1161 0.28 12.97 -9.83
C LEU A 1161 1.00 13.95 -10.76
N THR A 1162 0.31 14.42 -11.81
CA THR A 1162 0.94 15.26 -12.83
C THR A 1162 1.32 16.64 -12.27
N SER A 1163 2.60 17.03 -12.31
CA SER A 1163 3.02 18.40 -11.96
C SER A 1163 3.12 19.30 -13.20
N PRO A 1164 2.65 20.57 -13.15
CA PRO A 1164 2.88 21.57 -14.19
C PRO A 1164 4.38 21.78 -14.44
N THR A 1165 4.86 21.33 -15.60
CA THR A 1165 6.30 21.17 -15.84
C THR A 1165 7.07 22.50 -15.84
N GLY A 1166 7.86 22.73 -14.78
CA GLY A 1166 9.01 23.66 -14.80
C GLY A 1166 8.86 24.98 -14.06
N ASN A 1167 7.68 25.34 -13.55
CA ASN A 1167 7.46 26.60 -12.85
C ASN A 1167 7.72 26.47 -11.34
N THR A 1168 8.90 26.88 -10.88
CA THR A 1168 9.11 27.22 -9.47
C THR A 1168 8.57 28.63 -9.19
N CYS A 1169 8.02 28.87 -8.00
CA CYS A 1169 7.45 30.17 -7.59
C CYS A 1169 8.46 31.36 -7.60
N SER A 1170 9.71 31.12 -7.97
CA SER A 1170 10.75 32.12 -8.23
C SER A 1170 10.48 33.04 -9.44
N GLU A 1171 9.45 32.79 -10.25
CA GLU A 1171 9.02 33.75 -11.30
C GLU A 1171 8.19 34.93 -10.74
N ILE A 1172 7.88 34.94 -9.43
CA ILE A 1172 7.24 36.06 -8.73
C ILE A 1172 8.29 37.19 -8.49
N ASP A 1173 8.64 37.92 -9.56
CA ASP A 1173 9.47 39.12 -9.46
C ASP A 1173 8.67 40.30 -8.90
N THR A 1174 8.75 40.47 -7.57
CA THR A 1174 8.16 41.61 -6.85
C THR A 1174 8.84 42.97 -7.13
N THR A 1175 9.77 43.05 -8.08
CA THR A 1175 10.62 44.23 -8.31
C THR A 1175 10.79 44.70 -9.76
N THR A 1176 10.40 43.92 -10.78
CA THR A 1176 10.35 44.41 -12.17
C THR A 1176 9.04 44.08 -12.88
N VAL A 1177 8.66 44.94 -13.82
CA VAL A 1177 7.64 44.65 -14.85
C VAL A 1177 8.42 44.44 -16.15
N PRO A 1178 8.61 43.20 -16.63
CA PRO A 1178 9.30 42.93 -17.89
C PRO A 1178 8.44 43.28 -19.10
N GLU A 1179 9.07 43.75 -20.18
CA GLU A 1179 8.38 44.04 -21.44
C GLU A 1179 8.00 42.76 -22.20
N GLU A 1180 6.90 42.80 -22.96
CA GLU A 1180 6.42 41.68 -23.79
C GLU A 1180 7.48 41.15 -24.77
N THR A 1181 7.52 39.84 -25.03
CA THR A 1181 7.68 39.27 -26.40
C THR A 1181 7.51 37.75 -26.41
N GLY A 1182 6.39 37.21 -26.94
CA GLY A 1182 6.26 35.74 -27.03
C GLY A 1182 4.93 35.11 -27.45
N SER A 1183 4.06 35.77 -28.23
CA SER A 1183 2.74 35.20 -28.57
C SER A 1183 2.82 33.87 -29.36
N ALA A 1184 2.15 32.84 -28.83
CA ALA A 1184 1.54 31.77 -29.61
C ALA A 1184 0.04 32.07 -29.77
N THR A 1185 -0.53 31.85 -30.96
CA THR A 1185 -1.83 32.44 -31.33
C THR A 1185 -3.02 31.50 -31.14
N VAL A 1186 -4.01 31.95 -30.35
CA VAL A 1186 -5.38 31.42 -30.41
C VAL A 1186 -6.14 32.17 -31.53
N GLN A 1187 -6.66 31.46 -32.53
CA GLN A 1187 -7.45 32.09 -33.59
C GLN A 1187 -8.92 32.28 -33.18
N ASN A 1188 -9.35 33.53 -32.96
CA ASN A 1188 -10.78 33.91 -33.01
C ASN A 1188 -10.99 35.41 -33.32
N SER A 1189 -10.40 35.87 -34.44
CA SER A 1189 -10.54 37.26 -34.90
C SER A 1189 -11.86 37.51 -35.65
N VAL A 1190 -12.93 37.84 -34.92
CA VAL A 1190 -14.15 38.40 -35.51
C VAL A 1190 -14.07 39.93 -35.48
N GLU A 1191 -13.97 40.56 -36.66
CA GLU A 1191 -13.94 42.02 -36.82
C GLU A 1191 -15.31 42.64 -36.47
N TYR A 1192 -15.36 43.57 -35.53
CA TYR A 1192 -16.57 44.36 -35.24
C TYR A 1192 -16.57 45.63 -36.10
N ALA A 1193 -17.48 45.71 -37.08
CA ALA A 1193 -17.64 46.89 -37.92
C ALA A 1193 -18.37 48.03 -37.17
N THR A 1194 -17.64 49.06 -36.78
CA THR A 1194 -18.16 50.20 -36.01
C THR A 1194 -19.10 51.09 -36.83
N VAL A 1195 -20.11 51.67 -36.18
CA VAL A 1195 -20.98 52.70 -36.76
C VAL A 1195 -20.94 54.00 -35.96
N SER A 1196 -21.16 55.12 -36.65
CA SER A 1196 -21.12 56.46 -36.04
C SER A 1196 -22.16 56.60 -34.92
N GLY A 1197 -21.69 56.60 -33.67
CA GLY A 1197 -22.53 56.64 -32.46
C GLY A 1197 -22.39 55.42 -31.54
N ASP A 1198 -21.59 54.43 -31.89
CA ASP A 1198 -21.15 53.40 -30.93
C ASP A 1198 -20.14 53.97 -29.93
N SER A 1199 -20.17 53.46 -28.70
CA SER A 1199 -19.19 53.72 -27.65
C SER A 1199 -18.43 52.44 -27.30
N LEU A 1200 -17.21 52.56 -26.78
CA LEU A 1200 -16.35 51.40 -26.52
C LEU A 1200 -16.99 50.41 -25.53
N SER A 1201 -17.70 50.90 -24.49
CA SER A 1201 -18.47 50.06 -23.56
C SER A 1201 -19.63 49.32 -24.22
N LYS A 1202 -20.24 49.90 -25.26
CA LYS A 1202 -21.28 49.23 -26.05
C LYS A 1202 -20.67 48.17 -26.99
N ILE A 1203 -19.46 48.39 -27.49
CA ILE A 1203 -18.73 47.41 -28.30
C ILE A 1203 -18.25 46.26 -27.40
N ALA A 1204 -17.72 46.55 -26.21
CA ALA A 1204 -17.32 45.55 -25.21
C ALA A 1204 -18.51 44.69 -24.76
N GLN A 1205 -19.65 45.33 -24.44
CA GLN A 1205 -20.90 44.64 -24.14
C GLN A 1205 -21.35 43.68 -25.26
N ASN A 1206 -21.14 44.05 -26.52
CA ASN A 1206 -21.51 43.27 -27.69
C ASN A 1206 -20.48 42.18 -28.08
N LYS A 1207 -19.19 42.34 -27.73
CA LYS A 1207 -18.09 41.44 -28.14
C LYS A 1207 -17.65 40.48 -27.03
N TYR A 1208 -17.67 40.95 -25.78
CA TYR A 1208 -17.12 40.26 -24.61
C TYR A 1208 -18.15 40.11 -23.46
N GLY A 1209 -19.43 40.41 -23.68
CA GLY A 1209 -20.50 40.25 -22.69
C GLY A 1209 -20.49 41.25 -21.52
N SER A 1210 -19.38 41.97 -21.28
CA SER A 1210 -19.25 42.99 -20.24
C SER A 1210 -19.01 44.40 -20.82
N PRO A 1211 -19.67 45.45 -20.29
CA PRO A 1211 -19.42 46.83 -20.68
C PRO A 1211 -18.17 47.44 -20.01
N THR A 1212 -17.61 46.80 -18.97
CA THR A 1212 -16.43 47.30 -18.24
C THR A 1212 -15.12 47.02 -18.99
N LEU A 1213 -15.07 45.96 -19.80
CA LEU A 1213 -13.95 45.60 -20.70
C LEU A 1213 -13.77 46.56 -21.91
N TRP A 1214 -14.26 47.79 -21.79
CA TRP A 1214 -14.09 48.85 -22.77
C TRP A 1214 -12.67 49.41 -22.81
N GLN A 1215 -11.93 49.31 -21.69
CA GLN A 1215 -10.53 49.71 -21.61
C GLN A 1215 -9.65 48.77 -22.44
N THR A 1216 -9.86 47.45 -22.37
CA THR A 1216 -9.20 46.48 -23.27
C THR A 1216 -9.39 46.87 -24.74
N ILE A 1217 -10.63 47.15 -25.17
CA ILE A 1217 -10.89 47.59 -26.55
C ILE A 1217 -10.24 48.95 -26.87
N TYR A 1218 -10.22 49.88 -25.92
CA TYR A 1218 -9.60 51.20 -26.08
C TYR A 1218 -8.09 51.10 -26.26
N ASP A 1219 -7.41 50.29 -25.45
CA ASP A 1219 -5.94 50.16 -25.48
C ASP A 1219 -5.48 49.25 -26.64
N ASP A 1220 -6.18 48.14 -26.91
CA ASP A 1220 -5.95 47.27 -28.09
C ASP A 1220 -6.03 48.02 -29.44
N ASN A 1221 -6.91 49.03 -29.53
CA ASN A 1221 -7.26 49.72 -30.79
C ASN A 1221 -6.97 51.22 -30.73
N ARG A 1222 -6.09 51.65 -29.81
CA ARG A 1222 -5.89 53.05 -29.42
C ARG A 1222 -5.45 54.00 -30.53
N ASP A 1223 -4.77 53.47 -31.54
CA ASP A 1223 -4.29 54.20 -32.72
C ASP A 1223 -5.36 54.33 -33.83
N ILE A 1224 -6.52 53.68 -33.66
CA ILE A 1224 -7.62 53.58 -34.66
C ILE A 1224 -8.88 54.36 -34.20
N ILE A 1225 -9.04 54.57 -32.89
CA ILE A 1225 -10.19 55.22 -32.22
C ILE A 1225 -10.07 56.77 -32.21
#